data_AF-A0A1Q4EA32-F1
#
_entry.id   AF-A0A1Q4EA32-F1
#
_cell.length_a   1.000
_cell.length_b   1.000
_cell.length_c   1.000
_cell.angle_alpha   90.00
_cell.angle_beta   90.00
_cell.angle_gamma   90.00
#
_symmetry.space_group_name_H-M   'P 1'
#
loop_
_entity.id
_entity.type
_entity.pdbx_description
1 polymer ?
#
loop_
_entity_poly.entity_id
_entity_poly.type
_entity_poly.pdbx_seq_one_letter_code
_entity_poly.pdbx_strand_id
1 'polypeptide(L)'
;MAQATVEPADPRPGARAPGTAPPSGVGGIVGLGILVAVVVAGGLTALTGARPVASLGLPDPGTLTSVGLPAVRAAAESFMVLTIGATLFSAFLAPPQKSGYLDAAGYRSLRTASWLAAGWVAASLLLVPLSVADALGRPVGDVLDPGLLVSLVPKLAAATSWALTAVVAVVVLVGCRTLLTWGWSTVLFGVALLGPLPVALTGHSSAGGAHDIATDSLVLHVLAASLWVGGLLAVLALAAARGSDRLTALATAVPRFSKLALVCWLVLAVTGVVNALVRIPLADLFGSTYGALILAKVAALVLLGAIGAVHRRSTVDAASRGEPRALLRLGGVEVLLMLATIGLAVALGRSAPPDTGVVPSRTAVVIGYDLDGPPTLERLAFDWRFDLIFGSAAIVMAVLYAVGVRRMRRRGDAWATGRTVSWMAGCALLLIATSSGIGKYSPAMFSVHMGEHMMLAMLVPILLVLGAPVTLALRTLPAAGRTGPPGPREWILAGVHSPVARWLSHPLVSLPLFVGSYYALYFSGLFATALTEHWAHVLMNVHFLLVGFLFFWPIVGVDPAPRRLQPAARLGIVFASVPFHAFFGVALMSSNNVIGGDFYRTLALPWLSDPLRDQQLGGGLAWASGEVPLLLVVIALLVQWSRQDERSARRDDRRADADGDADLGAYNAMLRRLATGEPPLVAESEKSDCSPGHTNRGAVTPGGLAEARRDVPIDGVDAGQAPAAGSPQAVSGGENGRPLVASSEHHDNAQ
;
A
#
# COMPACT_ATOMS: atom_id res chain seq x y z
N MET A 1 11.29 -38.23 -47.03
CA MET A 1 9.94 -38.13 -47.62
C MET A 1 8.95 -37.85 -46.50
N ALA A 2 7.99 -36.94 -46.60
CA ALA A 2 7.74 -35.96 -47.67
C ALA A 2 7.45 -34.58 -47.06
N GLN A 3 7.76 -33.50 -47.78
CA GLN A 3 7.42 -32.13 -47.36
C GLN A 3 6.07 -31.75 -47.97
N ALA A 4 5.14 -31.27 -47.14
CA ALA A 4 3.89 -30.68 -47.62
C ALA A 4 4.12 -29.19 -47.94
N THR A 5 4.31 -28.88 -49.21
CA THR A 5 4.41 -27.50 -49.70
C THR A 5 3.03 -26.84 -49.70
N VAL A 6 2.83 -25.84 -48.85
CA VAL A 6 1.64 -24.98 -48.89
C VAL A 6 1.92 -23.83 -49.86
N GLU A 7 1.19 -23.80 -50.98
CA GLU A 7 1.27 -22.76 -52.00
C GLU A 7 0.55 -21.48 -51.54
N PRO A 8 1.16 -20.28 -51.67
CA PRO A 8 0.53 -19.03 -51.26
C PRO A 8 -0.53 -18.58 -52.29
N ALA A 9 -1.76 -18.38 -51.83
CA ALA A 9 -2.86 -17.93 -52.70
C ALA A 9 -2.69 -16.48 -53.17
N ASP A 10 -2.94 -16.24 -54.45
CA ASP A 10 -2.70 -14.98 -55.17
C ASP A 10 -3.64 -13.85 -54.67
N PRO A 11 -3.12 -12.65 -54.31
CA PRO A 11 -3.92 -11.60 -53.69
C PRO A 11 -4.80 -10.84 -54.68
N ARG A 12 -6.12 -11.08 -54.62
CA ARG A 12 -7.13 -10.37 -55.43
C ARG A 12 -7.00 -8.83 -55.31
N PRO A 13 -6.76 -8.08 -56.40
CA PRO A 13 -6.66 -6.63 -56.37
C PRO A 13 -8.06 -5.99 -56.30
N GLY A 14 -8.60 -5.80 -55.08
CA GLY A 14 -10.02 -5.41 -54.95
C GLY A 14 -10.49 -4.75 -53.65
N ALA A 15 -9.61 -4.35 -52.72
CA ALA A 15 -10.02 -3.61 -51.52
C ALA A 15 -8.95 -2.63 -51.04
N ARG A 16 -9.21 -1.31 -51.17
CA ARG A 16 -8.42 -0.31 -50.44
C ARG A 16 -8.74 -0.41 -48.96
N ALA A 17 -7.78 -0.87 -48.15
CA ALA A 17 -7.89 -0.80 -46.70
C ALA A 17 -8.13 0.67 -46.28
N PRO A 18 -9.10 0.96 -45.39
CA PRO A 18 -9.34 2.32 -44.92
C PRO A 18 -8.10 2.81 -44.16
N GLY A 19 -7.45 3.85 -44.68
CA GLY A 19 -6.15 4.31 -44.21
C GLY A 19 -6.14 4.58 -42.71
N THR A 20 -5.18 3.99 -42.00
CA THR A 20 -5.04 4.09 -40.55
C THR A 20 -4.48 5.45 -40.11
N ALA A 21 -5.31 6.49 -40.25
CA ALA A 21 -5.02 7.79 -39.67
C ALA A 21 -4.87 7.64 -38.13
N PRO A 22 -3.81 8.19 -37.52
CA PRO A 22 -3.59 8.07 -36.08
C PRO A 22 -4.69 8.80 -35.28
N PRO A 23 -4.96 8.39 -34.03
CA PRO A 23 -5.98 9.01 -33.18
C PRO A 23 -5.54 10.40 -32.69
N SER A 24 -5.67 11.40 -33.56
CA SER A 24 -5.09 12.74 -33.43
C SER A 24 -5.54 13.55 -32.20
N GLY A 25 -6.71 13.26 -31.62
CA GLY A 25 -7.28 14.04 -30.52
C GLY A 25 -6.43 14.04 -29.23
N VAL A 26 -6.25 12.88 -28.59
CA VAL A 26 -5.60 12.83 -27.26
C VAL A 26 -4.09 13.05 -27.36
N GLY A 27 -3.43 12.57 -28.42
CA GLY A 27 -2.01 12.88 -28.67
C GLY A 27 -1.75 14.38 -28.80
N GLY A 28 -2.65 15.10 -29.47
CA GLY A 28 -2.61 16.57 -29.56
C GLY A 28 -2.79 17.25 -28.20
N ILE A 29 -3.74 16.79 -27.37
CA ILE A 29 -3.94 17.32 -26.00
C ILE A 29 -2.69 17.10 -25.12
N VAL A 30 -2.03 15.94 -25.23
CA VAL A 30 -0.77 15.67 -24.51
C VAL A 30 0.34 16.62 -24.94
N GLY A 31 0.59 16.72 -26.25
CA GLY A 31 1.64 17.59 -26.79
C GLY A 31 1.42 19.06 -26.43
N LEU A 32 0.18 19.54 -26.58
CA LEU A 32 -0.22 20.89 -26.21
C LEU A 32 -0.10 21.13 -24.70
N GLY A 33 -0.56 20.20 -23.87
CA GLY A 33 -0.51 20.32 -22.42
C GLY A 33 0.91 20.34 -21.86
N ILE A 34 1.80 19.49 -22.39
CA ILE A 34 3.24 19.52 -22.06
C ILE A 34 3.85 20.85 -22.52
N LEU A 35 3.55 21.30 -23.75
CA LEU A 35 4.03 22.60 -24.23
C LEU A 35 3.56 23.76 -23.34
N VAL A 36 2.31 23.76 -22.89
CA VAL A 36 1.77 24.75 -21.95
C VAL A 36 2.49 24.65 -20.59
N ALA A 37 2.72 23.46 -20.04
CA ALA A 37 3.47 23.30 -18.79
C ALA A 37 4.90 23.87 -18.90
N VAL A 38 5.59 23.59 -20.00
CA VAL A 38 6.94 24.07 -20.33
C VAL A 38 6.97 25.60 -20.48
N VAL A 39 6.03 26.17 -21.25
CA VAL A 39 5.94 27.62 -21.50
C VAL A 39 5.55 28.37 -20.23
N VAL A 40 4.65 27.84 -19.40
CA VAL A 40 4.30 28.44 -18.10
C VAL A 40 5.50 28.40 -17.15
N ALA A 41 6.21 27.28 -17.03
CA ALA A 41 7.37 27.17 -16.12
C ALA A 41 8.54 28.09 -16.54
N GLY A 42 8.97 28.02 -17.80
CA GLY A 42 10.05 28.86 -18.32
C GLY A 42 9.65 30.33 -18.40
N GLY A 43 8.44 30.63 -18.89
CA GLY A 43 7.92 31.98 -19.04
C GLY A 43 7.72 32.71 -17.71
N LEU A 44 7.12 32.06 -16.70
CA LEU A 44 6.99 32.67 -15.37
C LEU A 44 8.35 32.87 -14.70
N THR A 45 9.31 31.94 -14.85
CA THR A 45 10.66 32.12 -14.30
C THR A 45 11.37 33.31 -14.95
N ALA A 46 11.24 33.49 -16.26
CA ALA A 46 11.79 34.63 -16.98
C ALA A 46 11.11 35.96 -16.60
N LEU A 47 9.77 35.98 -16.48
CA LEU A 47 8.99 37.18 -16.12
C LEU A 47 9.17 37.61 -14.66
N THR A 48 9.34 36.68 -13.73
CA THR A 48 9.62 36.99 -12.31
C THR A 48 11.10 37.32 -12.05
N GLY A 49 11.98 37.13 -13.03
CA GLY A 49 13.43 37.35 -12.89
C GLY A 49 14.08 36.43 -11.85
N ALA A 50 13.46 35.30 -11.50
CA ALA A 50 13.84 34.48 -10.36
C ALA A 50 15.21 33.78 -10.57
N ARG A 51 16.24 34.33 -9.93
CA ARG A 51 17.62 33.81 -9.94
C ARG A 51 18.11 33.49 -8.51
N PRO A 52 17.68 32.34 -7.91
CA PRO A 52 18.06 31.97 -6.54
C PRO A 52 19.58 31.94 -6.29
N VAL A 53 20.34 31.57 -7.31
CA VAL A 53 21.81 31.50 -7.33
C VAL A 53 22.44 32.90 -7.16
N ALA A 54 21.87 33.93 -7.81
CA ALA A 54 22.37 35.30 -7.71
C ALA A 54 22.10 35.93 -6.34
N SER A 55 20.98 35.60 -5.68
CA SER A 55 20.72 35.97 -4.28
C SER A 55 21.65 35.30 -3.26
N LEU A 56 22.43 34.29 -3.67
CA LEU A 56 23.50 33.68 -2.88
C LEU A 56 24.89 34.24 -3.24
N GLY A 57 24.97 35.28 -4.06
CA GLY A 57 26.23 35.90 -4.49
C GLY A 57 27.04 35.09 -5.51
N LEU A 58 26.48 34.00 -6.04
CA LEU A 58 27.12 33.16 -7.06
C LEU A 58 26.91 33.73 -8.47
N PRO A 59 27.81 33.44 -9.44
CA PRO A 59 27.67 33.91 -10.81
C PRO A 59 26.44 33.32 -11.51
N ASP A 60 25.98 34.00 -12.58
CA ASP A 60 24.81 33.56 -13.33
C ASP A 60 25.13 32.35 -14.23
N PRO A 61 24.39 31.22 -14.13
CA PRO A 61 24.60 30.06 -14.99
C PRO A 61 24.04 30.25 -16.43
N GLY A 62 23.68 31.48 -16.79
CA GLY A 62 23.17 31.87 -18.10
C GLY A 62 21.68 31.60 -18.33
N THR A 63 21.10 32.26 -19.34
CA THR A 63 19.69 32.13 -19.72
C THR A 63 19.30 30.69 -20.09
N LEU A 64 20.20 29.94 -20.73
CA LEU A 64 19.96 28.54 -21.11
C LEU A 64 19.75 27.64 -19.90
N THR A 65 20.49 27.86 -18.80
CA THR A 65 20.31 27.09 -17.56
C THR A 65 19.11 27.61 -16.78
N SER A 66 19.04 28.92 -16.53
CA SER A 66 18.02 29.54 -15.67
C SER A 66 16.59 29.41 -16.19
N VAL A 67 16.38 29.42 -17.52
CA VAL A 67 15.07 29.18 -18.16
C VAL A 67 14.91 27.73 -18.62
N GLY A 68 16.00 27.07 -19.06
CA GLY A 68 15.96 25.68 -19.53
C GLY A 68 15.71 24.67 -18.41
N LEU A 69 16.24 24.87 -17.20
CA LEU A 69 16.00 23.98 -16.06
C LEU A 69 14.50 23.89 -15.68
N PRO A 70 13.76 24.99 -15.41
CA PRO A 70 12.33 24.89 -15.14
C PRO A 70 11.52 24.38 -16.35
N ALA A 71 11.93 24.72 -17.59
CA ALA A 71 11.30 24.20 -18.80
C ALA A 71 11.42 22.67 -18.92
N VAL A 72 12.63 22.11 -18.83
CA VAL A 72 12.86 20.66 -18.88
C VAL A 72 12.27 19.97 -17.65
N ARG A 73 12.27 20.61 -16.47
CA ARG A 73 11.63 20.09 -15.26
C ARG A 73 10.12 19.92 -15.42
N ALA A 74 9.43 20.90 -15.99
CA ALA A 74 7.99 20.79 -16.29
C ALA A 74 7.70 19.68 -17.31
N ALA A 75 8.58 19.46 -18.29
CA ALA A 75 8.48 18.31 -19.20
C ALA A 75 8.73 16.97 -18.48
N ALA A 76 9.76 16.86 -17.63
CA ALA A 76 10.08 15.65 -16.87
C ALA A 76 8.95 15.27 -15.90
N GLU A 77 8.45 16.22 -15.12
CA GLU A 77 7.33 16.00 -14.20
C GLU A 77 6.06 15.62 -14.97
N SER A 78 5.78 16.23 -16.11
CA SER A 78 4.66 15.83 -16.98
C SER A 78 4.82 14.40 -17.50
N PHE A 79 5.96 14.04 -18.09
CA PHE A 79 6.18 12.68 -18.60
C PHE A 79 6.12 11.62 -17.48
N MET A 80 6.65 11.92 -16.29
CA MET A 80 6.54 11.07 -15.10
C MET A 80 5.08 10.84 -14.68
N VAL A 81 4.33 11.92 -14.46
CA VAL A 81 2.90 11.90 -14.08
C VAL A 81 2.07 11.08 -15.08
N LEU A 82 2.28 11.29 -16.38
CA LEU A 82 1.55 10.58 -17.43
C LEU A 82 1.97 9.09 -17.53
N THR A 83 3.24 8.76 -17.24
CA THR A 83 3.73 7.36 -17.17
C THR A 83 3.10 6.61 -15.99
N ILE A 84 3.06 7.24 -14.81
CA ILE A 84 2.38 6.70 -13.62
C ILE A 84 0.89 6.47 -13.91
N GLY A 85 0.23 7.40 -14.59
CA GLY A 85 -1.15 7.25 -15.04
C GLY A 85 -1.41 6.07 -15.99
N ALA A 86 -0.52 5.88 -16.97
CA ALA A 86 -0.65 4.82 -17.96
C ALA A 86 -0.33 3.41 -17.39
N THR A 87 0.55 3.31 -16.39
CA THR A 87 0.80 2.07 -15.63
C THR A 87 -0.32 1.79 -14.61
N LEU A 88 -0.79 2.80 -13.87
CA LEU A 88 -1.99 2.74 -13.02
C LEU A 88 -3.20 2.16 -13.78
N PHE A 89 -3.43 2.64 -15.00
CA PHE A 89 -4.51 2.16 -15.83
C PHE A 89 -4.35 0.67 -16.18
N SER A 90 -3.13 0.25 -16.56
CA SER A 90 -2.81 -1.15 -16.89
C SER A 90 -2.94 -2.09 -15.68
N ALA A 91 -2.63 -1.61 -14.46
CA ALA A 91 -2.70 -2.38 -13.23
C ALA A 91 -4.11 -2.46 -12.62
N PHE A 92 -4.93 -1.39 -12.66
CA PHE A 92 -6.15 -1.33 -11.85
C PHE A 92 -7.43 -0.86 -12.57
N LEU A 93 -7.32 -0.15 -13.69
CA LEU A 93 -8.49 0.38 -14.40
C LEU A 93 -8.95 -0.53 -15.54
N ALA A 94 -8.00 -1.15 -16.26
CA ALA A 94 -8.25 -2.19 -17.24
C ALA A 94 -8.51 -3.56 -16.56
N PRO A 95 -9.46 -4.37 -17.06
CA PRO A 95 -9.67 -5.72 -16.56
C PRO A 95 -8.68 -6.72 -17.20
N PRO A 96 -7.89 -7.48 -16.42
CA PRO A 96 -6.99 -8.47 -16.99
C PRO A 96 -7.75 -9.68 -17.57
N GLN A 97 -7.09 -10.41 -18.48
CA GLN A 97 -7.63 -11.65 -19.04
C GLN A 97 -7.69 -12.76 -17.98
N LYS A 98 -8.56 -13.75 -18.19
CA LYS A 98 -8.66 -14.94 -17.31
C LYS A 98 -7.35 -15.75 -17.21
N SER A 99 -6.46 -15.59 -18.18
CA SER A 99 -5.12 -16.18 -18.22
C SER A 99 -4.07 -15.42 -17.39
N GLY A 100 -4.42 -14.31 -16.74
CA GLY A 100 -3.49 -13.45 -15.99
C GLY A 100 -2.66 -12.48 -16.85
N TYR A 101 -2.80 -12.55 -18.17
CA TYR A 101 -2.22 -11.58 -19.11
C TYR A 101 -3.05 -10.28 -19.15
N LEU A 102 -2.40 -9.19 -19.55
CA LEU A 102 -3.09 -7.92 -19.81
C LEU A 102 -4.08 -8.07 -20.97
N ASP A 103 -5.21 -7.36 -20.91
CA ASP A 103 -6.13 -7.24 -22.03
C ASP A 103 -5.59 -6.25 -23.09
N ALA A 104 -6.33 -6.11 -24.19
CA ALA A 104 -5.92 -5.21 -25.26
C ALA A 104 -5.92 -3.73 -24.83
N ALA A 105 -6.76 -3.29 -23.87
CA ALA A 105 -6.70 -1.93 -23.35
C ALA A 105 -5.49 -1.73 -22.43
N GLY A 106 -5.26 -2.64 -21.48
CA GLY A 106 -4.12 -2.60 -20.57
C GLY A 106 -2.76 -2.69 -21.26
N TYR A 107 -2.65 -3.49 -22.35
CA TYR A 107 -1.45 -3.56 -23.17
C TYR A 107 -1.23 -2.30 -24.04
N ARG A 108 -2.29 -1.74 -24.62
CA ARG A 108 -2.20 -0.43 -25.32
C ARG A 108 -1.72 0.67 -24.38
N SER A 109 -2.28 0.73 -23.17
CA SER A 109 -1.85 1.69 -22.13
C SER A 109 -0.39 1.51 -21.77
N LEU A 110 0.09 0.27 -21.60
CA LEU A 110 1.49 -0.02 -21.30
C LEU A 110 2.44 0.35 -22.45
N ARG A 111 2.04 0.13 -23.71
CA ARG A 111 2.78 0.66 -24.88
C ARG A 111 2.86 2.19 -24.86
N THR A 112 1.77 2.89 -24.53
CA THR A 112 1.80 4.36 -24.37
C THR A 112 2.69 4.79 -23.20
N ALA A 113 2.62 4.10 -22.06
CA ALA A 113 3.51 4.31 -20.92
C ALA A 113 4.99 4.20 -21.31
N SER A 114 5.35 3.26 -22.19
CA SER A 114 6.74 3.11 -22.66
C SER A 114 7.26 4.30 -23.47
N TRP A 115 6.40 5.06 -24.17
CA TRP A 115 6.84 6.26 -24.91
C TRP A 115 6.92 7.48 -23.98
N LEU A 116 6.00 7.58 -23.02
CA LEU A 116 6.05 8.60 -21.97
C LEU A 116 7.28 8.39 -21.07
N ALA A 117 7.60 7.15 -20.71
CA ALA A 117 8.79 6.78 -19.95
C ALA A 117 10.09 7.12 -20.69
N ALA A 118 10.13 6.97 -22.02
CA ALA A 118 11.28 7.40 -22.82
C ALA A 118 11.48 8.93 -22.78
N GLY A 119 10.39 9.70 -22.83
CA GLY A 119 10.44 11.15 -22.62
C GLY A 119 10.86 11.54 -21.20
N TRP A 120 10.40 10.80 -20.20
CA TRP A 120 10.77 10.98 -18.79
C TRP A 120 12.26 10.69 -18.55
N VAL A 121 12.81 9.60 -19.12
CA VAL A 121 14.25 9.29 -19.09
C VAL A 121 15.04 10.43 -19.72
N ALA A 122 14.70 10.85 -20.94
CA ALA A 122 15.42 11.90 -21.65
C ALA A 122 15.41 13.23 -20.88
N ALA A 123 14.26 13.66 -20.38
CA ALA A 123 14.14 14.90 -19.62
C ALA A 123 14.86 14.83 -18.26
N SER A 124 14.82 13.68 -17.56
CA SER A 124 15.54 13.49 -16.29
C SER A 124 17.06 13.49 -16.48
N LEU A 125 17.56 12.85 -17.54
CA LEU A 125 18.99 12.87 -17.89
C LEU A 125 19.47 14.28 -18.27
N LEU A 126 18.67 15.07 -18.98
CA LEU A 126 18.98 16.47 -19.28
C LEU A 126 19.01 17.37 -18.03
N LEU A 127 18.22 17.04 -17.00
CA LEU A 127 18.20 17.79 -15.74
C LEU A 127 19.44 17.57 -14.87
N VAL A 128 20.20 16.49 -15.07
CA VAL A 128 21.45 16.24 -14.33
C VAL A 128 22.50 17.34 -14.61
N PRO A 129 23.00 17.57 -15.85
CA PRO A 129 23.96 18.63 -16.11
C PRO A 129 23.39 20.03 -15.90
N LEU A 130 22.09 20.26 -16.14
CA LEU A 130 21.43 21.54 -15.82
C LEU A 130 21.45 21.82 -14.32
N SER A 131 21.26 20.82 -13.46
CA SER A 131 21.34 20.97 -12.00
C SER A 131 22.77 21.22 -11.52
N VAL A 132 23.78 20.62 -12.18
CA VAL A 132 25.20 20.90 -11.90
C VAL A 132 25.56 22.34 -12.33
N ALA A 133 25.07 22.81 -13.47
CA ALA A 133 25.25 24.17 -13.96
C ALA A 133 24.64 25.22 -13.03
N ASP A 134 23.38 25.02 -12.62
CA ASP A 134 22.64 25.90 -11.70
C ASP A 134 23.32 25.94 -10.31
N ALA A 135 23.78 24.80 -9.79
CA ALA A 135 24.47 24.71 -8.50
C ALA A 135 25.89 25.31 -8.50
N LEU A 136 26.59 25.33 -9.64
CA LEU A 136 27.94 25.92 -9.75
C LEU A 136 27.94 27.40 -10.20
N GLY A 137 26.79 27.94 -10.60
CA GLY A 137 26.72 29.28 -11.22
C GLY A 137 27.49 29.36 -12.55
N ARG A 138 27.49 28.29 -13.35
CA ARG A 138 28.24 28.21 -14.62
C ARG A 138 27.34 27.90 -15.81
N PRO A 139 27.69 28.38 -17.03
CA PRO A 139 27.05 27.94 -18.27
C PRO A 139 27.06 26.41 -18.39
N VAL A 140 25.94 25.82 -18.83
CA VAL A 140 25.82 24.35 -18.92
C VAL A 140 26.87 23.70 -19.83
N GLY A 141 27.35 24.40 -20.86
CA GLY A 141 28.43 23.92 -21.74
C GLY A 141 29.74 23.63 -21.02
N ASP A 142 30.07 24.40 -19.98
CA ASP A 142 31.31 24.29 -19.22
C ASP A 142 31.31 23.10 -18.24
N VAL A 143 30.16 22.42 -18.08
CA VAL A 143 29.97 21.28 -17.17
C VAL A 143 29.53 20.01 -17.88
N LEU A 144 29.63 19.93 -19.21
CA LEU A 144 29.30 18.73 -19.99
C LEU A 144 30.40 17.64 -19.97
N ASP A 145 31.55 17.89 -19.34
CA ASP A 145 32.61 16.87 -19.21
C ASP A 145 32.11 15.66 -18.38
N PRO A 146 32.15 14.43 -18.93
CA PRO A 146 31.74 13.23 -18.20
C PRO A 146 32.55 12.98 -16.92
N GLY A 147 33.84 13.32 -16.89
CA GLY A 147 34.69 13.16 -15.72
C GLY A 147 34.21 14.04 -14.55
N LEU A 148 34.03 15.33 -14.83
CA LEU A 148 33.47 16.31 -13.91
C LEU A 148 32.09 15.88 -13.41
N LEU A 149 31.17 15.49 -14.30
CA LEU A 149 29.82 15.06 -13.94
C LEU A 149 29.84 13.85 -12.99
N VAL A 150 30.63 12.80 -13.28
CA VAL A 150 30.77 11.64 -12.39
C VAL A 150 31.34 12.05 -11.01
N SER A 151 32.25 13.02 -10.97
CA SER A 151 32.86 13.50 -9.72
C SER A 151 32.00 14.44 -8.87
N LEU A 152 30.97 15.06 -9.47
CA LEU A 152 30.13 16.10 -8.85
C LEU A 152 28.69 15.68 -8.59
N VAL A 153 28.08 14.83 -9.43
CA VAL A 153 26.68 14.41 -9.27
C VAL A 153 26.41 13.84 -7.86
N PRO A 154 27.26 12.94 -7.29
CA PRO A 154 27.06 12.41 -5.93
C PRO A 154 27.19 13.45 -4.79
N LYS A 155 27.72 14.64 -5.08
CA LYS A 155 27.91 15.73 -4.10
C LYS A 155 26.81 16.79 -4.17
N LEU A 156 25.90 16.68 -5.15
CA LEU A 156 24.86 17.66 -5.44
C LEU A 156 23.50 16.99 -5.40
N ALA A 157 22.76 17.15 -4.29
CA ALA A 157 21.51 16.45 -4.01
C ALA A 157 20.47 16.54 -5.14
N ALA A 158 20.33 17.71 -5.79
CA ALA A 158 19.46 17.90 -6.93
C ALA A 158 19.89 17.05 -8.15
N ALA A 159 21.19 17.03 -8.48
CA ALA A 159 21.71 16.25 -9.59
C ALA A 159 21.64 14.73 -9.34
N THR A 160 21.96 14.30 -8.11
CA THR A 160 21.74 12.91 -7.67
C THR A 160 20.27 12.51 -7.77
N SER A 161 19.35 13.39 -7.37
CA SER A 161 17.91 13.09 -7.42
C SER A 161 17.41 12.90 -8.85
N TRP A 162 17.80 13.76 -9.80
CA TRP A 162 17.46 13.55 -11.21
C TRP A 162 18.12 12.31 -11.82
N ALA A 163 19.33 11.94 -11.38
CA ALA A 163 19.98 10.69 -11.79
C ALA A 163 19.23 9.45 -11.25
N LEU A 164 18.82 9.45 -9.98
CA LEU A 164 18.00 8.38 -9.39
C LEU A 164 16.62 8.27 -10.06
N THR A 165 15.95 9.41 -10.29
CA THR A 165 14.68 9.47 -11.05
C THR A 165 14.87 8.95 -12.48
N ALA A 166 15.99 9.23 -13.15
CA ALA A 166 16.31 8.66 -14.46
C ALA A 166 16.52 7.14 -14.42
N VAL A 167 17.17 6.59 -13.39
CA VAL A 167 17.33 5.13 -13.20
C VAL A 167 15.95 4.47 -13.03
N VAL A 168 15.08 5.03 -12.18
CA VAL A 168 13.70 4.52 -12.03
C VAL A 168 12.94 4.60 -13.35
N ALA A 169 13.05 5.72 -14.08
CA ALA A 169 12.42 5.89 -15.38
C ALA A 169 12.91 4.87 -16.42
N VAL A 170 14.19 4.48 -16.41
CA VAL A 170 14.75 3.41 -17.26
C VAL A 170 14.17 2.05 -16.89
N VAL A 171 14.08 1.71 -15.60
CA VAL A 171 13.45 0.45 -15.15
C VAL A 171 11.98 0.40 -15.56
N VAL A 172 11.25 1.51 -15.42
CA VAL A 172 9.85 1.62 -15.86
C VAL A 172 9.73 1.49 -17.38
N LEU A 173 10.60 2.14 -18.15
CA LEU A 173 10.66 2.05 -19.62
C LEU A 173 10.87 0.61 -20.10
N VAL A 174 11.85 -0.10 -19.52
CA VAL A 174 12.15 -1.49 -19.86
C VAL A 174 10.98 -2.40 -19.47
N GLY A 175 10.43 -2.26 -18.26
CA GLY A 175 9.27 -3.04 -17.83
C GLY A 175 8.02 -2.80 -18.69
N CYS A 176 7.79 -1.58 -19.17
CA CYS A 176 6.69 -1.27 -20.10
C CYS A 176 6.89 -1.91 -21.50
N ARG A 177 8.09 -2.42 -21.81
CA ARG A 177 8.39 -3.12 -23.07
C ARG A 177 8.39 -4.64 -22.93
N THR A 178 8.66 -5.18 -21.74
CA THR A 178 8.83 -6.63 -21.50
C THR A 178 7.68 -7.31 -20.76
N LEU A 179 6.93 -6.59 -19.93
CA LEU A 179 5.94 -7.19 -19.03
C LEU A 179 4.56 -7.32 -19.68
N LEU A 180 4.04 -8.55 -19.74
CA LEU A 180 2.75 -8.88 -20.37
C LEU A 180 1.66 -9.37 -19.39
N THR A 181 2.01 -9.58 -18.11
CA THR A 181 1.08 -10.10 -17.10
C THR A 181 0.66 -9.02 -16.09
N TRP A 182 -0.57 -9.17 -15.60
CA TRP A 182 -1.20 -8.22 -14.68
C TRP A 182 -0.45 -8.05 -13.35
N GLY A 183 0.06 -9.15 -12.79
CA GLY A 183 0.85 -9.11 -11.55
C GLY A 183 2.12 -8.29 -11.69
N TRP A 184 2.87 -8.47 -12.78
CA TRP A 184 4.07 -7.68 -13.05
C TRP A 184 3.75 -6.22 -13.45
N SER A 185 2.64 -5.96 -14.14
CA SER A 185 2.15 -4.58 -14.37
C SER A 185 1.85 -3.85 -13.05
N THR A 186 1.31 -4.57 -12.05
CA THR A 186 1.07 -4.04 -10.71
C THR A 186 2.37 -3.70 -9.96
N VAL A 187 3.39 -4.57 -10.06
CA VAL A 187 4.73 -4.28 -9.51
C VAL A 187 5.38 -3.09 -10.22
N LEU A 188 5.26 -3.01 -11.55
CA LEU A 188 5.82 -1.92 -12.35
C LEU A 188 5.20 -0.56 -12.02
N PHE A 189 3.88 -0.51 -11.78
CA PHE A 189 3.21 0.68 -11.27
C PHE A 189 3.77 1.09 -9.89
N GLY A 190 4.01 0.13 -8.98
CA GLY A 190 4.69 0.40 -7.71
C GLY A 190 6.08 1.00 -7.87
N VAL A 191 6.88 0.48 -8.82
CA VAL A 191 8.20 1.05 -9.17
C VAL A 191 8.06 2.47 -9.75
N ALA A 192 7.05 2.73 -10.58
CA ALA A 192 6.81 4.06 -11.14
C ALA A 192 6.49 5.12 -10.06
N LEU A 193 5.84 4.73 -8.96
CA LEU A 193 5.60 5.62 -7.81
C LEU A 193 6.87 5.98 -7.02
N LEU A 194 7.98 5.24 -7.18
CA LEU A 194 9.28 5.62 -6.61
C LEU A 194 9.93 6.78 -7.38
N GLY A 195 9.55 6.97 -8.65
CA GLY A 195 10.09 7.99 -9.56
C GLY A 195 10.10 9.44 -9.03
N PRO A 196 8.98 9.95 -8.47
CA PRO A 196 8.94 11.30 -7.88
C PRO A 196 9.71 11.44 -6.56
N LEU A 197 10.02 10.34 -5.85
CA LEU A 197 10.48 10.43 -4.46
C LEU A 197 11.83 11.14 -4.30
N PRO A 198 12.90 10.85 -5.08
CA PRO A 198 14.18 11.57 -4.91
C PRO A 198 14.04 13.09 -5.00
N VAL A 199 13.25 13.59 -5.95
CA VAL A 199 13.03 15.03 -6.17
C VAL A 199 12.07 15.63 -5.15
N ALA A 200 11.10 14.86 -4.63
CA ALA A 200 10.20 15.31 -3.57
C ALA A 200 10.91 15.39 -2.20
N LEU A 201 11.80 14.44 -1.91
CA LEU A 201 12.50 14.32 -0.64
C LEU A 201 13.69 15.28 -0.50
N THR A 202 14.32 15.68 -1.61
CA THR A 202 15.40 16.69 -1.62
C THR A 202 14.92 18.10 -2.00
N GLY A 203 13.64 18.25 -2.36
CA GLY A 203 13.10 19.46 -2.99
C GLY A 203 12.88 20.67 -2.06
N HIS A 204 13.14 20.54 -0.76
CA HIS A 204 12.85 21.57 0.25
C HIS A 204 14.06 21.86 1.13
N SER A 205 14.36 23.16 1.26
CA SER A 205 15.52 23.65 1.99
C SER A 205 15.31 23.61 3.50
N SER A 206 16.34 23.16 4.22
CA SER A 206 16.47 23.24 5.68
C SER A 206 16.63 24.67 6.23
N ALA A 207 16.49 25.69 5.38
CA ALA A 207 16.59 27.10 5.72
C ALA A 207 15.33 27.65 6.44
N GLY A 208 14.25 26.87 6.49
CA GLY A 208 13.04 27.20 7.25
C GLY A 208 12.63 26.04 8.16
N GLY A 209 11.92 26.36 9.24
CA GLY A 209 11.34 25.37 10.14
C GLY A 209 10.24 24.53 9.48
N ALA A 210 9.90 23.42 10.13
CA ALA A 210 8.95 22.40 9.71
C ALA A 210 9.26 21.75 8.33
N HIS A 211 10.55 21.53 8.03
CA HIS A 211 10.98 20.90 6.78
C HIS A 211 10.53 19.43 6.65
N ASP A 212 10.32 18.73 7.77
CA ASP A 212 9.67 17.42 7.90
C ASP A 212 8.23 17.46 7.33
N ILE A 213 7.38 18.34 7.88
CA ILE A 213 5.99 18.53 7.48
C ILE A 213 5.91 19.02 6.02
N ALA A 214 6.82 19.89 5.60
CA ALA A 214 6.93 20.33 4.20
C ALA A 214 7.24 19.17 3.24
N THR A 215 8.13 18.26 3.63
CA THR A 215 8.57 17.13 2.80
C THR A 215 7.49 16.07 2.71
N ASP A 216 6.92 15.64 3.84
CA ASP A 216 5.85 14.64 3.88
C ASP A 216 4.62 15.10 3.10
N SER A 217 4.21 16.37 3.29
CA SER A 217 3.08 16.94 2.55
C SER A 217 3.38 17.03 1.05
N LEU A 218 4.61 17.33 0.61
CA LEU A 218 4.95 17.28 -0.81
C LEU A 218 4.90 15.85 -1.37
N VAL A 219 5.44 14.85 -0.66
CA VAL A 219 5.40 13.44 -1.10
C VAL A 219 3.94 13.00 -1.34
N LEU A 220 3.06 13.27 -0.38
CA LEU A 220 1.63 12.99 -0.50
C LEU A 220 0.98 13.78 -1.64
N HIS A 221 1.36 15.05 -1.85
CA HIS A 221 0.85 15.91 -2.92
C HIS A 221 1.24 15.41 -4.31
N VAL A 222 2.53 15.14 -4.54
CA VAL A 222 3.06 14.72 -5.86
C VAL A 222 2.53 13.33 -6.25
N LEU A 223 2.42 12.40 -5.29
CA LEU A 223 1.79 11.10 -5.53
C LEU A 223 0.30 11.25 -5.88
N ALA A 224 -0.46 12.07 -5.14
CA ALA A 224 -1.87 12.33 -5.43
C ALA A 224 -2.09 13.00 -6.80
N ALA A 225 -1.26 13.98 -7.16
CA ALA A 225 -1.27 14.63 -8.48
C ALA A 225 -0.96 13.62 -9.60
N SER A 226 0.06 12.78 -9.42
CA SER A 226 0.47 11.76 -10.40
C SER A 226 -0.67 10.78 -10.71
N LEU A 227 -1.39 10.33 -9.69
CA LEU A 227 -2.52 9.41 -9.83
C LEU A 227 -3.75 10.06 -10.50
N TRP A 228 -4.03 11.33 -10.21
CA TRP A 228 -5.18 12.04 -10.78
C TRP A 228 -4.93 12.49 -12.22
N VAL A 229 -3.89 13.29 -12.47
CA VAL A 229 -3.62 13.89 -13.79
C VAL A 229 -3.29 12.81 -14.82
N GLY A 230 -2.39 11.88 -14.46
CA GLY A 230 -2.03 10.76 -15.32
C GLY A 230 -3.19 9.78 -15.53
N GLY A 231 -3.91 9.44 -14.46
CA GLY A 231 -5.04 8.50 -14.54
C GLY A 231 -6.19 9.05 -15.39
N LEU A 232 -6.45 10.36 -15.32
CA LEU A 232 -7.45 11.03 -16.17
C LEU A 232 -7.05 10.94 -17.63
N LEU A 233 -5.80 11.26 -17.99
CA LEU A 233 -5.32 11.13 -19.36
C LEU A 233 -5.46 9.68 -19.87
N ALA A 234 -5.11 8.67 -19.07
CA ALA A 234 -5.23 7.28 -19.47
C ALA A 234 -6.70 6.88 -19.75
N VAL A 235 -7.64 7.37 -18.94
CA VAL A 235 -9.08 7.20 -19.18
C VAL A 235 -9.56 7.95 -20.42
N LEU A 236 -9.03 9.15 -20.71
CA LEU A 236 -9.33 9.90 -21.94
C LEU A 236 -8.75 9.21 -23.19
N ALA A 237 -7.55 8.63 -23.09
CA ALA A 237 -6.94 7.84 -24.15
C ALA A 237 -7.76 6.57 -24.48
N LEU A 238 -8.28 5.88 -23.45
CA LEU A 238 -9.27 4.82 -23.63
C LEU A 238 -10.54 5.35 -24.31
N ALA A 239 -11.08 6.46 -23.83
CA ALA A 239 -12.33 7.06 -24.32
C ALA A 239 -12.25 7.48 -25.80
N ALA A 240 -11.07 7.92 -26.27
CA ALA A 240 -10.80 8.28 -27.66
C ALA A 240 -10.44 7.07 -28.56
N ALA A 241 -10.17 5.89 -27.99
CA ALA A 241 -9.85 4.69 -28.76
C ALA A 241 -11.03 4.23 -29.64
N ARG A 242 -10.71 3.38 -30.64
CA ARG A 242 -11.68 2.78 -31.58
C ARG A 242 -11.72 1.25 -31.54
N GLY A 243 -11.29 0.65 -30.43
CA GLY A 243 -11.34 -0.81 -30.23
C GLY A 243 -12.73 -1.32 -29.83
N SER A 244 -13.03 -2.57 -30.17
CA SER A 244 -14.27 -3.27 -29.78
C SER A 244 -14.35 -3.53 -28.27
N ASP A 245 -13.19 -3.59 -27.59
CA ASP A 245 -13.04 -3.69 -26.14
C ASP A 245 -13.43 -2.42 -25.36
N ARG A 246 -13.54 -1.27 -26.05
CA ARG A 246 -13.67 0.05 -25.41
C ARG A 246 -14.87 0.18 -24.49
N LEU A 247 -16.03 -0.39 -24.84
CA LEU A 247 -17.25 -0.26 -24.03
C LEU A 247 -17.08 -0.93 -22.66
N THR A 248 -16.67 -2.19 -22.64
CA THR A 248 -16.41 -2.99 -21.42
C THR A 248 -15.31 -2.36 -20.56
N ALA A 249 -14.26 -1.85 -21.20
CA ALA A 249 -13.20 -1.13 -20.52
C ALA A 249 -13.69 0.20 -19.91
N LEU A 250 -14.50 1.00 -20.61
CA LEU A 250 -15.03 2.27 -20.08
C LEU A 250 -15.98 2.05 -18.89
N ALA A 251 -16.89 1.08 -18.99
CA ALA A 251 -17.79 0.69 -17.91
C ALA A 251 -17.05 0.24 -16.62
N THR A 252 -15.81 -0.24 -16.77
CA THR A 252 -14.95 -0.65 -15.66
C THR A 252 -14.06 0.50 -15.16
N ALA A 253 -13.38 1.19 -16.06
CA ALA A 253 -12.35 2.17 -15.75
C ALA A 253 -12.91 3.49 -15.22
N VAL A 254 -13.98 4.04 -15.84
CA VAL A 254 -14.50 5.37 -15.49
C VAL A 254 -15.05 5.41 -14.05
N PRO A 255 -15.86 4.44 -13.57
CA PRO A 255 -16.35 4.46 -12.19
C PRO A 255 -15.28 4.11 -11.13
N ARG A 256 -14.20 3.41 -11.52
CA ARG A 256 -13.03 3.17 -10.66
C ARG A 256 -12.21 4.44 -10.52
N PHE A 257 -11.83 5.04 -11.64
CA PHE A 257 -11.02 6.25 -11.68
C PHE A 257 -11.73 7.45 -11.02
N SER A 258 -13.03 7.64 -11.23
CA SER A 258 -13.78 8.73 -10.58
C SER A 258 -13.72 8.68 -9.04
N LYS A 259 -13.63 7.47 -8.46
CA LYS A 259 -13.44 7.28 -7.00
C LYS A 259 -12.03 7.68 -6.57
N LEU A 260 -11.01 7.24 -7.32
CA LEU A 260 -9.61 7.61 -7.07
C LEU A 260 -9.39 9.13 -7.17
N ALA A 261 -9.88 9.76 -8.24
CA ALA A 261 -9.76 11.21 -8.48
C ALA A 261 -10.32 12.06 -7.32
N LEU A 262 -11.41 11.65 -6.68
CA LEU A 262 -11.95 12.34 -5.50
C LEU A 262 -11.01 12.21 -4.28
N VAL A 263 -10.40 11.05 -4.06
CA VAL A 263 -9.42 10.86 -2.98
C VAL A 263 -8.18 11.71 -3.26
N CYS A 264 -7.68 11.70 -4.49
CA CYS A 264 -6.55 12.54 -4.90
C CYS A 264 -6.84 14.03 -4.70
N TRP A 265 -8.02 14.52 -5.13
CA TRP A 265 -8.42 15.92 -4.93
C TRP A 265 -8.48 16.31 -3.45
N LEU A 266 -9.03 15.44 -2.58
CA LEU A 266 -9.04 15.67 -1.12
C LEU A 266 -7.62 15.71 -0.53
N VAL A 267 -6.73 14.79 -0.93
CA VAL A 267 -5.33 14.79 -0.48
C VAL A 267 -4.61 16.06 -0.96
N LEU A 268 -4.82 16.49 -2.20
CA LEU A 268 -4.24 17.72 -2.75
C LEU A 268 -4.75 18.98 -2.05
N ALA A 269 -6.01 19.01 -1.62
CA ALA A 269 -6.57 20.10 -0.83
C ALA A 269 -5.91 20.19 0.56
N VAL A 270 -5.83 19.07 1.29
CA VAL A 270 -5.23 19.02 2.63
C VAL A 270 -3.72 19.33 2.56
N THR A 271 -2.97 18.64 1.70
CA THR A 271 -1.52 18.87 1.53
C THR A 271 -1.21 20.26 0.99
N GLY A 272 -2.09 20.85 0.17
CA GLY A 272 -1.96 22.22 -0.33
C GLY A 272 -2.16 23.27 0.76
N VAL A 273 -3.14 23.09 1.65
CA VAL A 273 -3.34 23.96 2.83
C VAL A 273 -2.15 23.85 3.78
N VAL A 274 -1.67 22.64 4.08
CA VAL A 274 -0.48 22.43 4.93
C VAL A 274 0.76 23.10 4.31
N ASN A 275 0.98 22.93 3.00
CA ASN A 275 2.08 23.58 2.30
C ASN A 275 1.99 25.11 2.30
N ALA A 276 0.79 25.69 2.24
CA ALA A 276 0.64 27.14 2.34
C ALA A 276 1.01 27.63 3.75
N LEU A 277 0.44 27.00 4.79
CA LEU A 277 0.64 27.39 6.19
C LEU A 277 2.11 27.26 6.67
N VAL A 278 2.87 26.32 6.10
CA VAL A 278 4.31 26.15 6.42
C VAL A 278 5.21 27.16 5.68
N ARG A 279 4.75 27.75 4.56
CA ARG A 279 5.62 28.54 3.65
C ARG A 279 5.37 30.04 3.63
N ILE A 280 4.24 30.52 4.14
CA ILE A 280 3.93 31.94 4.15
C ILE A 280 3.06 32.33 5.34
N PRO A 281 3.38 33.42 6.08
CA PRO A 281 2.47 33.99 7.07
C PRO A 281 1.14 34.42 6.43
N LEU A 282 0.04 34.29 7.17
CA LEU A 282 -1.30 34.63 6.65
C LEU A 282 -1.47 36.10 6.24
N ALA A 283 -0.62 37.00 6.74
CA ALA A 283 -0.57 38.41 6.35
C ALA A 283 -0.06 38.59 4.90
N ASP A 284 1.01 37.87 4.53
CA ASP A 284 1.71 38.05 3.24
C ASP A 284 1.01 37.34 2.07
N LEU A 285 -0.03 36.54 2.35
CA LEU A 285 -0.82 35.80 1.38
C LEU A 285 -1.44 36.69 0.29
N PHE A 286 -1.77 37.94 0.62
CA PHE A 286 -2.31 38.92 -0.32
C PHE A 286 -1.30 40.02 -0.72
N GLY A 287 -0.23 40.20 0.08
CA GLY A 287 0.78 41.25 -0.16
C GLY A 287 1.96 40.82 -1.05
N SER A 288 2.18 39.52 -1.24
CA SER A 288 3.37 39.00 -1.93
C SER A 288 3.07 38.26 -3.24
N THR A 289 4.02 38.28 -4.17
CA THR A 289 3.99 37.47 -5.39
C THR A 289 3.87 35.97 -5.08
N TYR A 290 4.49 35.50 -4.01
CA TYR A 290 4.40 34.11 -3.55
C TYR A 290 2.97 33.75 -3.12
N GLY A 291 2.33 34.62 -2.34
CA GLY A 291 0.92 34.51 -1.96
C GLY A 291 -0.03 34.51 -3.16
N ALA A 292 0.18 35.40 -4.13
CA ALA A 292 -0.60 35.42 -5.37
C ALA A 292 -0.52 34.10 -6.17
N LEU A 293 0.67 33.47 -6.25
CA LEU A 293 0.85 32.17 -6.89
C LEU A 293 0.16 31.03 -6.09
N ILE A 294 0.11 31.11 -4.76
CA ILE A 294 -0.68 30.19 -3.91
C ILE A 294 -2.18 30.37 -4.17
N LEU A 295 -2.68 31.61 -4.18
CA LEU A 295 -4.09 31.91 -4.46
C LEU A 295 -4.51 31.42 -5.86
N ALA A 296 -3.64 31.55 -6.87
CA ALA A 296 -3.86 30.98 -8.19
C ALA A 296 -3.98 29.45 -8.18
N LYS A 297 -3.12 28.74 -7.41
CA LYS A 297 -3.24 27.28 -7.21
C LYS A 297 -4.54 26.89 -6.50
N VAL A 298 -4.95 27.63 -5.46
CA VAL A 298 -6.21 27.39 -4.74
C VAL A 298 -7.41 27.56 -5.68
N ALA A 299 -7.45 28.65 -6.45
CA ALA A 299 -8.51 28.89 -7.44
C ALA A 299 -8.58 27.77 -8.50
N ALA A 300 -7.43 27.32 -9.01
CA ALA A 300 -7.37 26.20 -9.95
C ALA A 300 -7.86 24.88 -9.33
N LEU A 301 -7.51 24.57 -8.08
CA LEU A 301 -7.95 23.36 -7.38
C LEU A 301 -9.46 23.36 -7.10
N VAL A 302 -10.04 24.52 -6.79
CA VAL A 302 -11.49 24.70 -6.62
C VAL A 302 -12.21 24.52 -7.97
N LEU A 303 -11.69 25.12 -9.05
CA LEU A 303 -12.24 24.96 -10.40
C LEU A 303 -12.19 23.50 -10.89
N LEU A 304 -11.06 22.81 -10.70
CA LEU A 304 -10.94 21.38 -10.98
C LEU A 304 -11.89 20.53 -10.12
N GLY A 305 -12.11 20.91 -8.85
CA GLY A 305 -13.10 20.27 -7.98
C GLY A 305 -14.53 20.43 -8.49
N ALA A 306 -14.89 21.62 -8.97
CA ALA A 306 -16.20 21.88 -9.61
C ALA A 306 -16.36 21.09 -10.92
N ILE A 307 -15.32 21.03 -11.75
CA ILE A 307 -15.28 20.20 -12.97
C ILE A 307 -15.45 18.72 -12.62
N GLY A 308 -14.77 18.21 -11.59
CA GLY A 308 -14.92 16.85 -11.07
C GLY A 308 -16.33 16.54 -10.55
N ALA A 309 -17.00 17.53 -9.93
CA ALA A 309 -18.39 17.42 -9.50
C ALA A 309 -19.37 17.36 -10.68
N VAL A 310 -19.14 18.14 -11.74
CA VAL A 310 -19.88 18.01 -13.01
C VAL A 310 -19.64 16.65 -13.66
N HIS A 311 -18.37 16.22 -13.75
CA HIS A 311 -17.99 14.91 -14.30
C HIS A 311 -18.77 13.77 -13.64
N ARG A 312 -18.86 13.79 -12.30
CA ARG A 312 -19.60 12.83 -11.48
C ARG A 312 -21.12 12.86 -11.61
N ARG A 313 -21.72 13.99 -12.02
CA ARG A 313 -23.18 14.14 -12.17
C ARG A 313 -23.69 13.83 -13.58
N SER A 314 -22.89 14.06 -14.62
CA SER A 314 -23.34 13.94 -16.02
C SER A 314 -22.48 13.03 -16.90
N THR A 315 -21.16 13.03 -16.74
CA THR A 315 -20.27 12.38 -17.72
C THR A 315 -19.92 10.93 -17.39
N VAL A 316 -19.80 10.57 -16.10
CA VAL A 316 -19.33 9.24 -15.67
C VAL A 316 -20.27 8.14 -16.16
N ASP A 317 -21.57 8.31 -15.96
CA ASP A 317 -22.57 7.32 -16.34
C ASP A 317 -22.75 7.24 -17.86
N ALA A 318 -22.74 8.38 -18.56
CA ALA A 318 -22.81 8.42 -20.02
C ALA A 318 -21.58 7.77 -20.68
N ALA A 319 -20.37 8.07 -20.20
CA ALA A 319 -19.15 7.43 -20.68
C ALA A 319 -19.11 5.93 -20.38
N SER A 320 -19.62 5.51 -19.21
CA SER A 320 -19.75 4.09 -18.84
C SER A 320 -20.76 3.34 -19.72
N ARG A 321 -21.77 4.02 -20.27
CA ARG A 321 -22.69 3.50 -21.31
C ARG A 321 -22.13 3.59 -22.74
N GLY A 322 -20.92 4.11 -22.93
CA GLY A 322 -20.24 4.18 -24.23
C GLY A 322 -20.30 5.53 -24.94
N GLU A 323 -20.75 6.60 -24.28
CA GLU A 323 -20.95 7.95 -24.84
C GLU A 323 -19.87 8.96 -24.37
N PRO A 324 -18.56 8.77 -24.68
CA PRO A 324 -17.48 9.55 -24.08
C PRO A 324 -17.39 11.02 -24.53
N ARG A 325 -18.30 11.54 -25.36
CA ARG A 325 -18.17 12.88 -25.97
C ARG A 325 -18.07 14.00 -24.93
N ALA A 326 -18.86 13.94 -23.86
CA ALA A 326 -18.81 14.92 -22.78
C ALA A 326 -17.55 14.77 -21.92
N LEU A 327 -17.17 13.53 -21.60
CA LEU A 327 -15.93 13.20 -20.87
C LEU A 327 -14.68 13.70 -21.62
N LEU A 328 -14.61 13.47 -22.93
CA LEU A 328 -13.49 13.91 -23.79
C LEU A 328 -13.36 15.44 -23.89
N ARG A 329 -14.49 16.16 -23.96
CA ARG A 329 -14.49 17.63 -24.02
C ARG A 329 -14.07 18.24 -22.68
N LEU A 330 -14.76 17.87 -21.59
CA LEU A 330 -14.54 18.49 -20.28
C LEU A 330 -13.21 18.03 -19.66
N GLY A 331 -12.89 16.74 -19.75
CA GLY A 331 -11.62 16.18 -19.26
C GLY A 331 -10.41 16.64 -20.08
N GLY A 332 -10.59 17.00 -21.36
CA GLY A 332 -9.55 17.64 -22.15
C GLY A 332 -9.16 19.02 -21.60
N VAL A 333 -10.16 19.81 -21.17
CA VAL A 333 -9.93 21.09 -20.48
C VAL A 333 -9.34 20.87 -19.09
N GLU A 334 -9.83 19.88 -18.34
CA GLU A 334 -9.31 19.49 -17.03
C GLU A 334 -7.80 19.14 -17.11
N VAL A 335 -7.37 18.30 -18.07
CA VAL A 335 -5.96 17.93 -18.29
C VAL A 335 -5.10 19.13 -18.71
N LEU A 336 -5.59 20.03 -19.56
CA LEU A 336 -4.83 21.23 -19.95
C LEU A 336 -4.62 22.17 -18.75
N LEU A 337 -5.65 22.36 -17.91
CA LEU A 337 -5.54 23.13 -16.67
C LEU A 337 -4.58 22.45 -15.68
N MET A 338 -4.65 21.13 -15.51
CA MET A 338 -3.73 20.36 -14.66
C MET A 338 -2.26 20.51 -15.09
N LEU A 339 -1.96 20.33 -16.38
CA LEU A 339 -0.60 20.45 -16.90
C LEU A 339 -0.09 21.91 -16.79
N ALA A 340 -0.96 22.91 -17.00
CA ALA A 340 -0.65 24.30 -16.68
C ALA A 340 -0.33 24.51 -15.18
N THR A 341 -1.06 23.85 -14.26
CA THR A 341 -0.75 23.93 -12.81
C THR A 341 0.55 23.22 -12.42
N ILE A 342 1.02 22.23 -13.18
CA ILE A 342 2.36 21.66 -13.02
C ILE A 342 3.42 22.69 -13.44
N GLY A 343 3.25 23.36 -14.58
CA GLY A 343 4.12 24.47 -14.98
C GLY A 343 4.19 25.59 -13.94
N LEU A 344 3.04 25.97 -13.38
CA LEU A 344 2.92 26.93 -12.27
C LEU A 344 3.59 26.43 -10.98
N ALA A 345 3.53 25.12 -10.70
CA ALA A 345 4.18 24.52 -9.54
C ALA A 345 5.71 24.50 -9.65
N VAL A 346 6.24 24.23 -10.85
CA VAL A 346 7.68 24.31 -11.14
C VAL A 346 8.19 25.75 -11.02
N ALA A 347 7.42 26.74 -11.50
CA ALA A 347 7.75 28.15 -11.32
C ALA A 347 7.76 28.57 -9.83
N LEU A 348 6.72 28.19 -9.05
CA LEU A 348 6.67 28.42 -7.61
C LEU A 348 7.86 27.76 -6.87
N GLY A 349 8.35 26.62 -7.39
CA GLY A 349 9.53 25.93 -6.87
C GLY A 349 10.88 26.64 -7.10
N ARG A 350 10.91 27.74 -7.88
CA ARG A 350 12.10 28.62 -8.03
C ARG A 350 11.88 30.03 -7.47
N SER A 351 10.66 30.42 -7.09
CA SER A 351 10.44 31.64 -6.30
C SER A 351 10.73 31.36 -4.82
N ALA A 352 11.57 32.19 -4.19
CA ALA A 352 11.71 32.17 -2.74
C ALA A 352 10.39 32.57 -2.06
N PRO A 353 10.04 31.99 -0.89
CA PRO A 353 9.02 32.55 -0.02
C PRO A 353 9.47 33.92 0.53
N PRO A 354 8.55 34.74 1.09
CA PRO A 354 8.94 35.98 1.77
C PRO A 354 9.93 35.71 2.91
N ASP A 355 10.93 36.57 3.06
CA ASP A 355 11.79 36.54 4.25
C ASP A 355 10.98 36.97 5.47
N THR A 356 11.03 36.16 6.53
CA THR A 356 10.33 36.41 7.80
C THR A 356 11.23 37.05 8.86
N GLY A 357 12.53 37.19 8.59
CA GLY A 357 13.53 37.68 9.55
C GLY A 357 13.81 36.72 10.72
N VAL A 358 13.15 35.56 10.78
CA VAL A 358 13.33 34.56 11.84
C VAL A 358 14.51 33.66 11.49
N VAL A 359 15.63 33.82 12.17
CA VAL A 359 16.76 32.89 12.11
C VAL A 359 16.38 31.61 12.87
N PRO A 360 16.33 30.43 12.22
CA PRO A 360 15.98 29.19 12.91
C PRO A 360 17.05 28.79 13.94
N SER A 361 16.64 28.12 15.02
CA SER A 361 17.59 27.51 15.96
C SER A 361 18.42 26.41 15.28
N ARG A 362 19.54 26.01 15.89
CA ARG A 362 20.32 24.88 15.36
C ARG A 362 19.50 23.58 15.34
N THR A 363 18.67 23.34 16.36
CA THR A 363 17.75 22.20 16.42
C THR A 363 16.74 22.27 15.28
N ALA A 364 16.15 23.46 15.04
CA ALA A 364 15.21 23.68 13.96
C ALA A 364 15.82 23.51 12.55
N VAL A 365 17.11 23.82 12.35
CA VAL A 365 17.83 23.52 11.10
C VAL A 365 18.05 22.01 10.92
N VAL A 366 18.37 21.27 11.98
CA VAL A 366 18.79 19.85 11.89
C VAL A 366 17.61 18.86 11.89
N ILE A 367 16.58 19.07 12.71
CA ILE A 367 15.39 18.18 12.78
C ILE A 367 14.07 18.86 12.42
N GLY A 368 14.10 20.14 12.04
CA GLY A 368 12.94 20.89 11.55
C GLY A 368 12.15 21.65 12.61
N TYR A 369 12.40 21.43 13.90
CA TYR A 369 11.68 22.10 14.99
C TYR A 369 12.52 22.16 16.27
N ASP A 370 12.08 23.00 17.21
CA ASP A 370 12.65 23.09 18.55
C ASP A 370 12.00 22.10 19.53
N LEU A 371 12.76 21.77 20.58
CA LEU A 371 12.32 20.96 21.71
C LEU A 371 12.28 21.82 22.96
N ASP A 372 11.11 21.98 23.57
CA ASP A 372 10.84 22.99 24.59
C ASP A 372 11.42 22.64 25.99
N GLY A 373 12.38 21.69 26.07
CA GLY A 373 12.93 21.12 27.31
C GLY A 373 13.18 19.61 27.24
N PRO A 374 13.66 18.98 28.33
CA PRO A 374 13.90 17.53 28.41
C PRO A 374 12.62 16.70 28.31
N PRO A 375 12.69 15.42 27.91
CA PRO A 375 11.54 14.53 27.89
C PRO A 375 11.05 14.26 29.33
N THR A 376 9.78 14.53 29.58
CA THR A 376 9.03 14.08 30.77
C THR A 376 7.90 13.16 30.33
N LEU A 377 7.33 12.36 31.23
CA LEU A 377 6.16 11.53 30.91
C LEU A 377 4.98 12.38 30.39
N GLU A 378 4.82 13.59 30.91
CA GLU A 378 3.84 14.57 30.44
C GLU A 378 4.12 15.01 29.00
N ARG A 379 5.36 15.41 28.67
CA ARG A 379 5.74 15.81 27.31
C ARG A 379 5.60 14.65 26.33
N LEU A 380 6.14 13.47 26.68
CA LEU A 380 5.99 12.27 25.86
C LEU A 380 4.51 11.92 25.59
N ALA A 381 3.61 12.20 26.53
CA ALA A 381 2.17 11.96 26.37
C ALA A 381 1.39 13.09 25.66
N PHE A 382 1.77 14.36 25.81
CA PHE A 382 0.94 15.52 25.44
C PHE A 382 1.62 16.58 24.54
N ASP A 383 2.93 16.54 24.35
CA ASP A 383 3.67 17.43 23.44
C ASP A 383 3.63 16.89 21.98
N TRP A 384 2.45 16.96 21.36
CA TRP A 384 2.16 16.31 20.08
C TRP A 384 2.63 17.12 18.86
N ARG A 385 3.25 16.42 17.92
CA ARG A 385 3.57 16.90 16.57
C ARG A 385 2.99 15.90 15.57
N PHE A 386 1.91 16.27 14.88
CA PHE A 386 1.19 15.32 14.02
C PHE A 386 2.02 14.87 12.79
N ASP A 387 2.35 13.59 12.75
CA ASP A 387 3.00 12.93 11.62
C ASP A 387 2.01 12.81 10.44
N LEU A 388 2.41 13.34 9.29
CA LEU A 388 1.55 13.40 8.11
C LEU A 388 1.38 12.06 7.40
N ILE A 389 2.33 11.13 7.52
CA ILE A 389 2.35 9.87 6.78
C ILE A 389 1.70 8.77 7.64
N PHE A 390 2.30 8.45 8.77
CA PHE A 390 1.87 7.41 9.71
C PHE A 390 0.68 7.85 10.55
N GLY A 391 0.64 9.12 11.00
CA GLY A 391 -0.50 9.66 11.74
C GLY A 391 -1.78 9.71 10.90
N SER A 392 -1.68 10.12 9.63
CA SER A 392 -2.81 10.07 8.70
C SER A 392 -3.18 8.64 8.30
N ALA A 393 -2.19 7.76 8.07
CA ALA A 393 -2.43 6.33 7.80
C ALA A 393 -3.16 5.64 8.95
N ALA A 394 -2.78 5.92 10.21
CA ALA A 394 -3.46 5.39 11.40
C ALA A 394 -4.95 5.78 11.44
N ILE A 395 -5.26 7.07 11.18
CA ILE A 395 -6.65 7.56 11.14
C ILE A 395 -7.42 6.90 9.99
N VAL A 396 -6.84 6.82 8.79
CA VAL A 396 -7.47 6.19 7.62
C VAL A 396 -7.72 4.69 7.87
N MET A 397 -6.76 3.98 8.46
CA MET A 397 -6.89 2.56 8.84
C MET A 397 -7.99 2.34 9.88
N ALA A 398 -8.08 3.18 10.91
CA ALA A 398 -9.15 3.13 11.90
C ALA A 398 -10.52 3.38 11.26
N VAL A 399 -10.67 4.44 10.46
CA VAL A 399 -11.94 4.80 9.80
C VAL A 399 -12.40 3.72 8.82
N LEU A 400 -11.51 3.20 7.96
CA LEU A 400 -11.87 2.16 6.99
C LEU A 400 -12.32 0.86 7.69
N TYR A 401 -11.64 0.46 8.76
CA TYR A 401 -12.02 -0.73 9.54
C TYR A 401 -13.35 -0.50 10.28
N ALA A 402 -13.56 0.67 10.89
CA ALA A 402 -14.83 1.02 11.54
C ALA A 402 -16.00 1.01 10.55
N VAL A 403 -15.82 1.54 9.33
CA VAL A 403 -16.78 1.46 8.23
C VAL A 403 -17.02 0.01 7.81
N GLY A 404 -15.97 -0.82 7.73
CA GLY A 404 -16.07 -2.25 7.48
C GLY A 404 -16.94 -2.98 8.51
N VAL A 405 -16.63 -2.83 9.81
CA VAL A 405 -17.41 -3.43 10.91
C VAL A 405 -18.85 -2.91 10.92
N ARG A 406 -19.08 -1.61 10.68
CA ARG A 406 -20.44 -1.04 10.60
C ARG A 406 -21.22 -1.59 9.40
N ARG A 407 -20.57 -1.82 8.26
CA ARG A 407 -21.15 -2.43 7.06
C ARG A 407 -21.46 -3.91 7.26
N MET A 408 -20.63 -4.62 8.01
CA MET A 408 -20.84 -6.02 8.40
C MET A 408 -22.02 -6.15 9.38
N ARG A 409 -22.00 -5.44 10.51
CA ARG A 409 -23.10 -5.45 11.50
C ARG A 409 -24.46 -5.05 10.90
N ARG A 410 -24.49 -4.10 9.95
CA ARG A 410 -25.70 -3.70 9.21
C ARG A 410 -26.29 -4.80 8.30
N ARG A 411 -25.60 -5.91 8.08
CA ARG A 411 -26.09 -7.11 7.36
C ARG A 411 -26.60 -8.21 8.30
N GLY A 412 -26.51 -8.02 9.61
CA GLY A 412 -26.72 -9.09 10.61
C GLY A 412 -25.48 -9.94 10.90
N ASP A 413 -24.38 -9.75 10.17
CA ASP A 413 -23.15 -10.51 10.35
C ASP A 413 -22.44 -10.20 11.68
N ALA A 414 -22.15 -11.23 12.49
CA ALA A 414 -21.42 -11.10 13.74
C ALA A 414 -19.89 -10.91 13.52
N TRP A 415 -19.30 -9.88 14.15
CA TRP A 415 -17.86 -9.64 14.18
C TRP A 415 -17.35 -9.50 15.61
N ALA A 416 -16.29 -10.25 15.95
CA ALA A 416 -15.73 -10.34 17.29
C ALA A 416 -15.17 -8.98 17.75
N THR A 417 -15.67 -8.49 18.89
CA THR A 417 -15.28 -7.20 19.50
C THR A 417 -13.77 -7.08 19.71
N GLY A 418 -13.12 -8.13 20.22
CA GLY A 418 -11.67 -8.14 20.46
C GLY A 418 -10.83 -7.85 19.21
N ARG A 419 -11.28 -8.21 18.01
CA ARG A 419 -10.59 -7.85 16.75
C ARG A 419 -10.66 -6.35 16.48
N THR A 420 -11.84 -5.75 16.72
CA THR A 420 -12.02 -4.31 16.61
C THR A 420 -11.20 -3.56 17.65
N VAL A 421 -11.21 -4.01 18.91
CA VAL A 421 -10.38 -3.41 19.97
C VAL A 421 -8.90 -3.49 19.61
N SER A 422 -8.41 -4.66 19.19
CA SER A 422 -7.02 -4.85 18.76
C SER A 422 -6.63 -3.95 17.59
N TRP A 423 -7.46 -3.86 16.54
CA TRP A 423 -7.18 -2.99 15.40
C TRP A 423 -7.13 -1.50 15.78
N MET A 424 -8.11 -1.04 16.57
CA MET A 424 -8.16 0.36 17.01
C MET A 424 -7.01 0.68 17.97
N ALA A 425 -6.61 -0.25 18.84
CA ALA A 425 -5.43 -0.11 19.68
C ALA A 425 -4.14 -0.04 18.84
N GLY A 426 -3.99 -0.87 17.81
CA GLY A 426 -2.85 -0.81 16.89
C GLY A 426 -2.78 0.51 16.11
N CYS A 427 -3.93 1.03 15.65
CA CYS A 427 -4.00 2.35 15.00
C CYS A 427 -3.69 3.50 15.98
N ALA A 428 -4.27 3.46 17.19
CA ALA A 428 -4.01 4.48 18.21
C ALA A 428 -2.54 4.46 18.66
N LEU A 429 -1.94 3.28 18.78
CA LEU A 429 -0.53 3.12 19.13
C LEU A 429 0.43 3.59 18.03
N LEU A 430 0.09 3.36 16.74
CA LEU A 430 0.84 3.92 15.61
C LEU A 430 0.81 5.45 15.62
N LEU A 431 -0.36 6.04 15.87
CA LEU A 431 -0.54 7.47 16.01
C LEU A 431 0.24 8.02 17.23
N ILE A 432 0.19 7.34 18.38
CA ILE A 432 0.96 7.75 19.57
C ILE A 432 2.47 7.65 19.30
N ALA A 433 2.97 6.54 18.74
CA ALA A 433 4.39 6.35 18.47
C ALA A 433 4.98 7.49 17.63
N THR A 434 4.31 7.84 16.53
CA THR A 434 4.82 8.81 15.55
C THR A 434 4.41 10.27 15.81
N SER A 435 3.27 10.51 16.48
CA SER A 435 2.69 11.86 16.61
C SER A 435 2.61 12.45 18.03
N SER A 436 2.87 11.65 19.07
CA SER A 436 3.01 12.18 20.44
C SER A 436 4.41 12.76 20.68
N GLY A 437 4.73 13.11 21.92
CA GLY A 437 6.10 13.47 22.29
C GLY A 437 7.11 12.34 22.07
N ILE A 438 6.68 11.08 21.93
CA ILE A 438 7.57 9.99 21.49
C ILE A 438 8.15 10.30 20.11
N GLY A 439 7.30 10.56 19.11
CA GLY A 439 7.74 10.93 17.76
C GLY A 439 8.46 12.29 17.71
N LYS A 440 8.02 13.28 18.50
CA LYS A 440 8.68 14.59 18.59
C LYS A 440 10.11 14.50 19.17
N TYR A 441 10.38 13.60 20.12
CA TYR A 441 11.70 13.46 20.73
C TYR A 441 12.57 12.36 20.10
N SER A 442 12.00 11.43 19.33
CA SER A 442 12.71 10.32 18.68
C SER A 442 13.90 10.76 17.80
N PRO A 443 13.78 11.71 16.86
CA PRO A 443 14.92 12.19 16.06
C PRO A 443 16.06 12.81 16.86
N ALA A 444 15.85 13.14 18.15
CA ALA A 444 16.82 13.83 18.99
C ALA A 444 17.45 12.96 20.09
N MET A 445 16.89 11.79 20.40
CA MET A 445 17.34 10.93 21.51
C MET A 445 17.23 9.45 21.14
N PHE A 446 18.36 8.74 21.24
CA PHE A 446 18.47 7.31 20.93
C PHE A 446 17.55 6.46 21.82
N SER A 447 17.35 6.83 23.08
CA SER A 447 16.43 6.11 23.98
C SER A 447 14.97 6.17 23.51
N VAL A 448 14.49 7.36 23.18
CA VAL A 448 13.12 7.59 22.69
C VAL A 448 12.93 6.96 21.31
N HIS A 449 13.91 7.13 20.43
CA HIS A 449 13.99 6.50 19.12
C HIS A 449 13.86 4.97 19.18
N MET A 450 14.62 4.32 20.06
CA MET A 450 14.53 2.88 20.26
C MET A 450 13.16 2.47 20.80
N GLY A 451 12.56 3.28 21.67
CA GLY A 451 11.17 3.10 22.13
C GLY A 451 10.16 3.13 20.98
N GLU A 452 10.22 4.13 20.10
CA GLU A 452 9.38 4.23 18.90
C GLU A 452 9.54 2.99 18.01
N HIS A 453 10.79 2.62 17.69
CA HIS A 453 11.04 1.47 16.81
C HIS A 453 10.58 0.13 17.39
N MET A 454 10.60 -0.05 18.71
CA MET A 454 10.04 -1.26 19.35
C MET A 454 8.51 -1.26 19.30
N MET A 455 7.86 -0.10 19.46
CA MET A 455 6.41 0.05 19.25
C MET A 455 6.02 -0.25 17.80
N LEU A 456 6.75 0.29 16.82
CA LEU A 456 6.48 0.13 15.39
C LEU A 456 6.81 -1.26 14.84
N ALA A 457 7.89 -1.91 15.31
CA ALA A 457 8.28 -3.25 14.83
C ALA A 457 7.50 -4.38 15.51
N MET A 458 7.05 -4.20 16.75
CA MET A 458 6.43 -5.29 17.53
C MET A 458 4.97 -5.00 17.84
N LEU A 459 4.71 -4.01 18.69
CA LEU A 459 3.43 -3.89 19.36
C LEU A 459 2.30 -3.43 18.41
N VAL A 460 2.59 -2.47 17.53
CA VAL A 460 1.66 -2.03 16.46
C VAL A 460 1.34 -3.21 15.50
N PRO A 461 2.32 -3.89 14.89
CA PRO A 461 2.09 -5.09 14.08
C PRO A 461 1.23 -6.17 14.73
N ILE A 462 1.53 -6.58 15.98
CA ILE A 462 0.77 -7.61 16.68
C ILE A 462 -0.71 -7.21 16.78
N LEU A 463 -0.98 -5.97 17.20
CA LEU A 463 -2.33 -5.45 17.39
C LEU A 463 -3.10 -5.32 16.07
N LEU A 464 -2.46 -4.88 14.98
CA LEU A 464 -3.05 -4.80 13.64
C LEU A 464 -3.32 -6.19 13.05
N VAL A 465 -2.38 -7.12 13.17
CA VAL A 465 -2.47 -8.51 12.68
C VAL A 465 -3.61 -9.28 13.38
N LEU A 466 -3.77 -9.10 14.69
CA LEU A 466 -4.89 -9.64 15.48
C LEU A 466 -6.26 -9.06 15.07
N GLY A 467 -6.28 -7.89 14.43
CA GLY A 467 -7.49 -7.25 13.90
C GLY A 467 -8.18 -8.00 12.77
N ALA A 468 -7.51 -8.96 12.12
CA ALA A 468 -8.00 -9.67 10.92
C ALA A 468 -8.46 -8.73 9.78
N PRO A 469 -7.67 -7.69 9.39
CA PRO A 469 -8.05 -6.69 8.39
C PRO A 469 -8.37 -7.30 7.03
N VAL A 470 -7.62 -8.32 6.58
CA VAL A 470 -7.87 -8.98 5.29
C VAL A 470 -9.21 -9.71 5.33
N THR A 471 -9.50 -10.45 6.40
CA THR A 471 -10.78 -11.14 6.57
C THR A 471 -11.96 -10.15 6.59
N LEU A 472 -11.80 -8.97 7.22
CA LEU A 472 -12.83 -7.94 7.21
C LEU A 472 -13.03 -7.36 5.81
N ALA A 473 -11.95 -7.03 5.09
CA ALA A 473 -12.01 -6.54 3.71
C ALA A 473 -12.68 -7.57 2.77
N LEU A 474 -12.29 -8.84 2.85
CA LEU A 474 -12.82 -9.93 2.03
C LEU A 474 -14.30 -10.27 2.29
N ARG A 475 -14.87 -9.84 3.42
CA ARG A 475 -16.31 -9.96 3.76
C ARG A 475 -17.13 -8.71 3.40
N THR A 476 -16.51 -7.53 3.43
CA THR A 476 -17.22 -6.23 3.30
C THR A 476 -17.19 -5.65 1.90
N LEU A 477 -16.11 -5.91 1.15
CA LEU A 477 -15.96 -5.54 -0.26
C LEU A 477 -16.86 -6.41 -1.17
N PRO A 478 -17.40 -5.86 -2.27
CA PRO A 478 -18.14 -6.64 -3.26
C PRO A 478 -17.22 -7.65 -3.95
N ALA A 479 -17.78 -8.79 -4.37
CA ALA A 479 -17.11 -9.75 -5.25
C ALA A 479 -17.32 -9.35 -6.72
N ALA A 480 -16.34 -9.65 -7.58
CA ALA A 480 -16.50 -9.50 -9.03
C ALA A 480 -17.44 -10.57 -9.65
N GLY A 481 -17.72 -11.66 -8.94
CA GLY A 481 -18.49 -12.80 -9.46
C GLY A 481 -17.70 -13.67 -10.45
N ARG A 482 -18.39 -14.55 -11.19
CA ARG A 482 -17.75 -15.48 -12.16
C ARG A 482 -17.39 -14.83 -13.51
N THR A 483 -17.93 -13.64 -13.78
CA THR A 483 -17.89 -12.98 -15.09
C THR A 483 -17.53 -11.49 -15.03
N GLY A 484 -17.59 -10.85 -13.86
CA GLY A 484 -17.23 -9.43 -13.72
C GLY A 484 -15.72 -9.19 -13.62
N PRO A 485 -15.27 -7.94 -13.81
CA PRO A 485 -13.86 -7.58 -13.81
C PRO A 485 -13.26 -7.61 -12.39
N PRO A 486 -12.09 -8.23 -12.15
CA PRO A 486 -11.44 -8.28 -10.84
C PRO A 486 -11.34 -6.90 -10.18
N GLY A 487 -11.77 -6.79 -8.92
CA GLY A 487 -11.78 -5.56 -8.15
C GLY A 487 -10.95 -5.65 -6.86
N PRO A 488 -11.11 -4.70 -5.92
CA PRO A 488 -10.28 -4.63 -4.71
C PRO A 488 -10.25 -5.91 -3.86
N ARG A 489 -11.34 -6.68 -3.84
CA ARG A 489 -11.40 -7.97 -3.13
C ARG A 489 -10.46 -9.00 -3.78
N GLU A 490 -10.53 -9.11 -5.10
CA GLU A 490 -9.71 -10.03 -5.89
C GLU A 490 -8.24 -9.59 -5.93
N TRP A 491 -7.95 -8.29 -5.92
CA TRP A 491 -6.58 -7.76 -5.82
C TRP A 491 -5.92 -8.11 -4.49
N ILE A 492 -6.65 -7.95 -3.37
CA ILE A 492 -6.17 -8.35 -2.03
C ILE A 492 -5.89 -9.86 -1.99
N LEU A 493 -6.79 -10.69 -2.55
CA LEU A 493 -6.55 -12.14 -2.67
C LEU A 493 -5.29 -12.45 -3.49
N ALA A 494 -5.09 -11.80 -4.63
CA ALA A 494 -3.93 -12.04 -5.48
C ALA A 494 -2.61 -11.61 -4.81
N GLY A 495 -2.60 -10.48 -4.09
CA GLY A 495 -1.44 -10.03 -3.30
C GLY A 495 -1.08 -11.01 -2.19
N VAL A 496 -2.07 -11.45 -1.41
CA VAL A 496 -1.89 -12.42 -0.31
C VAL A 496 -1.36 -13.77 -0.80
N HIS A 497 -1.82 -14.28 -1.94
CA HIS A 497 -1.38 -15.58 -2.47
C HIS A 497 -0.15 -15.50 -3.40
N SER A 498 0.42 -14.30 -3.58
CA SER A 498 1.55 -14.03 -4.48
C SER A 498 2.82 -14.82 -4.11
N PRO A 499 3.71 -15.11 -5.09
CA PRO A 499 4.98 -15.76 -4.79
C PRO A 499 5.87 -14.92 -3.88
N VAL A 500 5.83 -13.58 -4.00
CA VAL A 500 6.58 -12.65 -3.15
C VAL A 500 6.09 -12.74 -1.70
N ALA A 501 4.78 -12.67 -1.45
CA ALA A 501 4.23 -12.84 -0.11
C ALA A 501 4.58 -14.21 0.49
N ARG A 502 4.54 -15.28 -0.31
CA ARG A 502 4.89 -16.65 0.11
C ARG A 502 6.38 -16.85 0.43
N TRP A 503 7.26 -16.09 -0.21
CA TRP A 503 8.70 -16.11 0.05
C TRP A 503 9.05 -15.24 1.27
N LEU A 504 8.52 -14.01 1.34
CA LEU A 504 8.71 -13.11 2.47
C LEU A 504 8.12 -13.68 3.77
N SER A 505 6.94 -14.32 3.73
CA SER A 505 6.31 -14.94 4.91
C SER A 505 6.89 -16.31 5.28
N HIS A 506 8.05 -16.68 4.73
CA HIS A 506 8.75 -17.91 5.08
C HIS A 506 9.50 -17.71 6.40
N PRO A 507 9.39 -18.57 7.42
CA PRO A 507 10.09 -18.37 8.70
C PRO A 507 11.59 -18.10 8.58
N LEU A 508 12.29 -18.89 7.75
CA LEU A 508 13.72 -18.70 7.42
C LEU A 508 14.06 -17.40 6.66
N VAL A 509 13.07 -16.59 6.28
CA VAL A 509 13.24 -15.27 5.66
C VAL A 509 12.73 -14.19 6.62
N SER A 510 11.51 -14.33 7.15
CA SER A 510 10.91 -13.35 8.06
C SER A 510 11.63 -13.23 9.40
N LEU A 511 12.16 -14.32 9.98
CA LEU A 511 12.91 -14.26 11.24
C LEU A 511 14.27 -13.55 11.06
N PRO A 512 15.14 -13.92 10.10
CA PRO A 512 16.37 -13.17 9.83
C PRO A 512 16.12 -11.73 9.36
N LEU A 513 15.04 -11.46 8.64
CA LEU A 513 14.69 -10.09 8.24
C LEU A 513 14.24 -9.25 9.46
N PHE A 514 13.43 -9.81 10.36
CA PHE A 514 12.96 -9.13 11.58
C PHE A 514 14.11 -8.84 12.55
N VAL A 515 14.88 -9.85 12.93
CA VAL A 515 16.03 -9.70 13.83
C VAL A 515 17.17 -8.94 13.16
N GLY A 516 17.59 -9.38 11.96
CA GLY A 516 18.79 -8.90 11.29
C GLY A 516 18.71 -7.45 10.82
N SER A 517 17.51 -6.89 10.65
CA SER A 517 17.35 -5.46 10.34
C SER A 517 17.95 -4.55 11.41
N TYR A 518 17.80 -4.91 12.70
CA TYR A 518 18.41 -4.16 13.79
C TYR A 518 19.94 -4.21 13.74
N TYR A 519 20.52 -5.40 13.61
CA TYR A 519 21.97 -5.57 13.52
C TYR A 519 22.55 -4.86 12.27
N ALA A 520 21.88 -4.99 11.12
CA ALA A 520 22.30 -4.34 9.88
C ALA A 520 22.22 -2.81 9.97
N LEU A 521 21.20 -2.24 10.61
CA LEU A 521 21.05 -0.79 10.77
C LEU A 521 22.10 -0.21 11.73
N TYR A 522 22.13 -0.73 12.97
CA TYR A 522 22.88 -0.11 14.07
C TYR A 522 24.38 -0.47 14.09
N PHE A 523 24.78 -1.64 13.57
CA PHE A 523 26.19 -2.09 13.60
C PHE A 523 26.95 -1.99 12.27
N SER A 524 26.31 -1.59 11.16
CA SER A 524 27.01 -1.33 9.88
C SER A 524 27.46 0.13 9.69
N GLY A 525 26.99 1.04 10.55
CA GLY A 525 27.10 2.49 10.35
C GLY A 525 25.93 3.12 9.58
N LEU A 526 25.03 2.31 8.98
CA LEU A 526 23.85 2.81 8.24
C LEU A 526 22.96 3.74 9.06
N PHE A 527 22.82 3.50 10.37
CA PHE A 527 22.08 4.42 11.24
C PHE A 527 22.71 5.82 11.29
N ALA A 528 24.04 5.90 11.37
CA ALA A 528 24.75 7.19 11.47
C ALA A 528 24.65 8.03 10.18
N THR A 529 24.50 7.40 9.01
CA THR A 529 24.21 8.10 7.75
C THR A 529 22.72 8.36 7.52
N ALA A 530 21.82 7.60 8.15
CA ALA A 530 20.38 7.84 8.11
C ALA A 530 19.94 9.01 9.02
N LEU A 531 20.65 9.25 10.14
CA LEU A 531 20.27 10.26 11.14
C LEU A 531 20.04 11.67 10.56
N THR A 532 20.85 12.11 9.59
CA THR A 532 20.76 13.44 8.97
C THR A 532 19.66 13.56 7.91
N GLU A 533 18.96 12.48 7.58
CA GLU A 533 18.08 12.38 6.42
C GLU A 533 16.64 12.04 6.83
N HIS A 534 15.74 13.02 6.87
CA HIS A 534 14.31 12.82 7.24
C HIS A 534 13.66 11.67 6.46
N TRP A 535 13.97 11.55 5.16
CA TRP A 535 13.45 10.45 4.33
C TRP A 535 13.95 9.07 4.74
N ALA A 536 15.14 8.97 5.33
CA ALA A 536 15.69 7.71 5.82
C ALA A 536 14.98 7.29 7.11
N HIS A 537 14.61 8.23 7.98
CA HIS A 537 13.72 7.98 9.14
C HIS A 537 12.34 7.48 8.70
N VAL A 538 11.70 8.15 7.72
CA VAL A 538 10.42 7.69 7.16
C VAL A 538 10.54 6.29 6.55
N LEU A 539 11.61 6.00 5.78
CA LEU A 539 11.85 4.68 5.20
C LEU A 539 12.09 3.61 6.28
N MET A 540 12.80 3.96 7.35
CA MET A 540 13.10 3.10 8.50
C MET A 540 11.83 2.76 9.28
N ASN A 541 10.95 3.74 9.53
CA ASN A 541 9.63 3.52 10.13
C ASN A 541 8.73 2.63 9.25
N VAL A 542 8.70 2.86 7.93
CA VAL A 542 7.99 1.96 6.98
C VAL A 542 8.56 0.55 7.04
N HIS A 543 9.88 0.40 7.02
CA HIS A 543 10.57 -0.89 7.01
C HIS A 543 10.26 -1.71 8.26
N PHE A 544 10.47 -1.16 9.45
CA PHE A 544 10.21 -1.88 10.71
C PHE A 544 8.72 -2.24 10.88
N LEU A 545 7.80 -1.35 10.53
CA LEU A 545 6.36 -1.62 10.56
C LEU A 545 5.95 -2.76 9.60
N LEU A 546 6.49 -2.77 8.38
CA LEU A 546 6.20 -3.81 7.38
C LEU A 546 6.85 -5.16 7.74
N VAL A 547 8.10 -5.16 8.20
CA VAL A 547 8.81 -6.39 8.59
C VAL A 547 8.20 -7.00 9.85
N GLY A 548 7.80 -6.18 10.83
CA GLY A 548 7.03 -6.62 11.98
C GLY A 548 5.70 -7.26 11.57
N PHE A 549 4.92 -6.59 10.70
CA PHE A 549 3.67 -7.15 10.18
C PHE A 549 3.91 -8.50 9.47
N LEU A 550 4.94 -8.58 8.64
CA LEU A 550 5.34 -9.78 7.92
C LEU A 550 5.74 -10.94 8.83
N PHE A 551 6.42 -10.66 9.95
CA PHE A 551 6.83 -11.66 10.94
C PHE A 551 5.64 -12.18 11.76
N PHE A 552 4.81 -11.28 12.30
CA PHE A 552 3.70 -11.69 13.18
C PHE A 552 2.49 -12.25 12.41
N TRP A 553 2.30 -11.90 11.13
CA TRP A 553 1.18 -12.38 10.30
C TRP A 553 1.04 -13.92 10.21
N PRO A 554 2.07 -14.71 9.83
CA PRO A 554 1.97 -16.18 9.80
C PRO A 554 1.95 -16.83 11.20
N ILE A 555 2.36 -16.10 12.24
CA ILE A 555 2.48 -16.62 13.62
C ILE A 555 1.17 -16.44 14.40
N VAL A 556 0.72 -15.19 14.57
CA VAL A 556 -0.43 -14.81 15.40
C VAL A 556 -1.65 -14.42 14.55
N GLY A 557 -1.46 -14.18 13.25
CA GLY A 557 -2.50 -13.71 12.36
C GLY A 557 -3.69 -14.64 12.23
N VAL A 558 -4.86 -14.00 12.29
CA VAL A 558 -6.18 -14.61 12.05
C VAL A 558 -6.49 -14.69 10.55
N ASP A 559 -5.82 -13.88 9.73
CA ASP A 559 -6.00 -13.78 8.29
C ASP A 559 -5.33 -14.92 7.51
N PRO A 560 -5.75 -15.20 6.26
CA PRO A 560 -5.20 -16.30 5.46
C PRO A 560 -3.72 -16.09 5.10
N ALA A 561 -2.81 -16.68 5.88
CA ALA A 561 -1.38 -16.69 5.58
C ALA A 561 -1.03 -17.67 4.43
N PRO A 562 0.03 -17.41 3.62
CA PRO A 562 0.41 -18.26 2.47
C PRO A 562 0.89 -19.66 2.87
N ARG A 563 1.30 -19.83 4.12
CA ARG A 563 1.68 -21.10 4.76
C ARG A 563 1.03 -21.17 6.13
N ARG A 564 0.49 -22.34 6.49
CA ARG A 564 -0.06 -22.59 7.84
C ARG A 564 1.01 -23.25 8.71
N LEU A 565 1.48 -22.54 9.72
CA LEU A 565 2.38 -23.09 10.73
C LEU A 565 1.58 -23.86 11.79
N GLN A 566 2.09 -25.02 12.21
CA GLN A 566 1.58 -25.78 13.36
C GLN A 566 1.75 -24.96 14.67
N PRO A 567 0.92 -25.16 15.71
CA PRO A 567 1.01 -24.40 16.96
C PRO A 567 2.40 -24.40 17.60
N ALA A 568 3.02 -25.59 17.74
CA ALA A 568 4.37 -25.73 18.28
C ALA A 568 5.43 -24.99 17.45
N ALA A 569 5.32 -25.02 16.11
CA ALA A 569 6.25 -24.30 15.23
C ALA A 569 6.14 -22.78 15.37
N ARG A 570 4.92 -22.24 15.56
CA ARG A 570 4.72 -20.80 15.84
C ARG A 570 5.41 -20.39 17.13
N LEU A 571 5.17 -21.17 18.19
CA LEU A 571 5.74 -20.92 19.52
C LEU A 571 7.28 -21.03 19.49
N GLY A 572 7.82 -22.03 18.80
CA GLY A 572 9.26 -22.20 18.61
C GLY A 572 9.93 -21.06 17.84
N ILE A 573 9.29 -20.53 16.78
CA ILE A 573 9.81 -19.36 16.03
C ILE A 573 9.83 -18.10 16.91
N VAL A 574 8.81 -17.91 17.76
CA VAL A 574 8.76 -16.78 18.70
C VAL A 574 9.86 -16.90 19.74
N PHE A 575 9.97 -18.03 20.43
CA PHE A 575 11.06 -18.27 21.40
C PHE A 575 12.44 -18.17 20.76
N ALA A 576 12.63 -18.68 19.54
CA ALA A 576 13.91 -18.55 18.81
C ALA A 576 14.29 -17.09 18.52
N SER A 577 13.33 -16.15 18.48
CA SER A 577 13.62 -14.73 18.28
C SER A 577 14.07 -14.00 19.56
N VAL A 578 13.69 -14.49 20.75
CA VAL A 578 13.92 -13.78 22.03
C VAL A 578 15.41 -13.60 22.36
N PRO A 579 16.29 -14.62 22.27
CA PRO A 579 17.71 -14.47 22.58
C PRO A 579 18.42 -13.41 21.74
N PHE A 580 18.03 -13.25 20.47
CA PHE A 580 18.65 -12.26 19.58
C PHE A 580 18.22 -10.83 19.93
N HIS A 581 16.97 -10.59 20.32
CA HIS A 581 16.54 -9.26 20.78
C HIS A 581 17.17 -8.90 22.13
N ALA A 582 17.27 -9.87 23.05
CA ALA A 582 17.99 -9.68 24.32
C ALA A 582 19.47 -9.39 24.09
N PHE A 583 20.16 -10.14 23.21
CA PHE A 583 21.55 -9.88 22.85
C PHE A 583 21.73 -8.51 22.19
N PHE A 584 20.83 -8.09 21.30
CA PHE A 584 20.86 -6.77 20.67
C PHE A 584 20.78 -5.63 21.71
N GLY A 585 19.83 -5.72 22.66
CA GLY A 585 19.71 -4.75 23.75
C GLY A 585 20.97 -4.73 24.64
N VAL A 586 21.46 -5.90 25.05
CA VAL A 586 22.69 -6.02 25.85
C VAL A 586 23.93 -5.52 25.11
N ALA A 587 24.05 -5.73 23.80
CA ALA A 587 25.13 -5.20 22.97
C ALA A 587 25.12 -3.66 22.89
N LEU A 588 23.94 -3.03 22.82
CA LEU A 588 23.81 -1.57 22.94
C LEU A 588 24.15 -1.05 24.34
N MET A 589 23.73 -1.77 25.40
CA MET A 589 24.04 -1.43 26.79
C MET A 589 25.53 -1.57 27.16
N SER A 590 26.25 -2.48 26.49
CA SER A 590 27.68 -2.75 26.70
C SER A 590 28.59 -2.06 25.68
N SER A 591 28.02 -1.35 24.70
CA SER A 591 28.79 -0.50 23.79
C SER A 591 29.42 0.67 24.54
N ASN A 592 30.67 0.96 24.21
CA ASN A 592 31.40 2.15 24.65
C ASN A 592 31.49 3.22 23.54
N ASN A 593 30.84 2.99 22.39
CA ASN A 593 30.80 3.91 21.26
C ASN A 593 29.38 4.45 21.06
N VAL A 594 29.25 5.76 20.79
CA VAL A 594 27.97 6.42 20.51
C VAL A 594 27.68 6.35 19.02
N ILE A 595 26.73 5.49 18.64
CA ILE A 595 26.27 5.35 17.26
C ILE A 595 25.59 6.65 16.85
N GLY A 596 26.17 7.37 15.88
CA GLY A 596 25.69 8.68 15.46
C GLY A 596 26.08 9.85 16.38
N GLY A 597 27.10 9.69 17.24
CA GLY A 597 27.50 10.70 18.23
C GLY A 597 27.82 12.10 17.68
N ASP A 598 28.18 12.25 16.41
CA ASP A 598 28.39 13.57 15.78
C ASP A 598 27.07 14.31 15.55
N PHE A 599 26.02 13.61 15.16
CA PHE A 599 24.68 14.16 14.99
C PHE A 599 24.10 14.63 16.33
N TYR A 600 24.10 13.78 17.36
CA TYR A 600 23.59 14.14 18.68
C TYR A 600 24.37 15.30 19.32
N ARG A 601 25.70 15.35 19.14
CA ARG A 601 26.53 16.50 19.57
C ARG A 601 26.23 17.77 18.77
N THR A 602 25.85 17.65 17.49
CA THR A 602 25.46 18.80 16.68
C THR A 602 24.21 19.48 17.23
N LEU A 603 23.19 18.72 17.66
CA LEU A 603 21.96 19.27 18.26
C LEU A 603 22.19 20.17 19.48
N ALA A 604 23.28 19.93 20.25
CA ALA A 604 23.70 20.75 21.40
C ALA A 604 22.61 20.97 22.48
N LEU A 605 21.75 19.97 22.70
CA LEU A 605 20.67 20.03 23.70
C LEU A 605 21.25 20.06 25.13
N PRO A 606 21.00 21.10 25.94
CA PRO A 606 21.69 21.31 27.22
C PRO A 606 21.30 20.28 28.31
N TRP A 607 20.24 19.51 28.09
CA TRP A 607 19.81 18.41 28.97
C TRP A 607 20.28 17.01 28.51
N LEU A 608 20.88 16.88 27.31
CA LEU A 608 21.41 15.61 26.78
C LEU A 608 22.94 15.58 26.92
N SER A 609 23.43 15.67 28.16
CA SER A 609 24.87 15.78 28.46
C SER A 609 25.69 14.51 28.18
N ASP A 610 25.04 13.33 28.19
CA ASP A 610 25.68 12.04 27.92
C ASP A 610 24.87 11.20 26.91
N PRO A 611 25.18 11.32 25.59
CA PRO A 611 24.59 10.48 24.55
C PRO A 611 24.91 8.98 24.66
N LEU A 612 26.01 8.60 25.34
CA LEU A 612 26.31 7.18 25.56
C LEU A 612 25.35 6.59 26.60
N ARG A 613 25.06 7.35 27.65
CA ARG A 613 24.07 6.95 28.67
C ARG A 613 22.65 6.86 28.09
N ASP A 614 22.30 7.77 27.18
CA ASP A 614 21.03 7.69 26.45
C ASP A 614 20.96 6.46 25.52
N GLN A 615 22.04 6.13 24.82
CA GLN A 615 22.13 4.89 24.03
C GLN A 615 22.01 3.62 24.90
N GLN A 616 22.64 3.60 26.07
CA GLN A 616 22.52 2.50 27.03
C GLN A 616 21.08 2.35 27.55
N LEU A 617 20.38 3.47 27.80
CA LEU A 617 18.96 3.46 28.13
C LEU A 617 18.12 2.90 26.98
N GLY A 618 18.43 3.28 25.73
CA GLY A 618 17.83 2.69 24.53
C GLY A 618 18.05 1.18 24.42
N GLY A 619 19.26 0.68 24.69
CA GLY A 619 19.54 -0.76 24.75
C GLY A 619 18.74 -1.50 25.83
N GLY A 620 18.59 -0.87 27.00
CA GLY A 620 17.75 -1.38 28.10
C GLY A 620 16.25 -1.39 27.75
N LEU A 621 15.78 -0.36 27.06
CA LEU A 621 14.41 -0.30 26.52
C LEU A 621 14.18 -1.39 25.46
N ALA A 622 15.12 -1.57 24.52
CA ALA A 622 15.05 -2.63 23.51
C ALA A 622 14.90 -4.02 24.16
N TRP A 623 15.73 -4.33 25.18
CA TRP A 623 15.63 -5.58 25.93
C TRP A 623 14.28 -5.72 26.67
N ALA A 624 13.93 -4.75 27.52
CA ALA A 624 12.69 -4.80 28.31
C ALA A 624 11.42 -4.83 27.43
N SER A 625 11.46 -4.20 26.26
CA SER A 625 10.37 -4.20 25.29
C SER A 625 10.18 -5.52 24.55
N GLY A 626 11.07 -6.50 24.68
CA GLY A 626 10.88 -7.83 24.10
C GLY A 626 9.83 -8.67 24.85
N GLU A 627 9.74 -8.49 26.17
CA GLU A 627 8.91 -9.34 27.05
C GLU A 627 7.39 -9.05 26.92
N VAL A 628 7.00 -7.79 26.74
CA VAL A 628 5.57 -7.42 26.63
C VAL A 628 4.92 -7.94 25.33
N PRO A 629 5.53 -7.78 24.14
CA PRO A 629 5.11 -8.45 22.91
C PRO A 629 5.12 -9.97 23.03
N LEU A 630 6.15 -10.57 23.64
CA LEU A 630 6.22 -12.01 23.87
C LEU A 630 5.02 -12.52 24.67
N LEU A 631 4.70 -11.86 25.79
CA LEU A 631 3.55 -12.21 26.63
C LEU A 631 2.22 -12.08 25.86
N LEU A 632 2.03 -10.98 25.11
CA LEU A 632 0.84 -10.78 24.28
C LEU A 632 0.71 -11.86 23.19
N VAL A 633 1.81 -12.24 22.55
CA VAL A 633 1.88 -13.30 21.53
C VAL A 633 1.54 -14.67 22.15
N VAL A 634 2.10 -15.01 23.31
CA VAL A 634 1.82 -16.26 24.02
C VAL A 634 0.36 -16.34 24.46
N ILE A 635 -0.18 -15.28 25.08
CA ILE A 635 -1.60 -15.21 25.45
C ILE A 635 -2.49 -15.36 24.20
N ALA A 636 -2.17 -14.66 23.10
CA ALA A 636 -2.92 -14.76 21.86
C ALA A 636 -2.89 -16.17 21.25
N LEU A 637 -1.74 -16.85 21.28
CA LEU A 637 -1.60 -18.23 20.80
C LEU A 637 -2.37 -19.22 21.67
N LEU A 638 -2.28 -19.13 23.00
CA LEU A 638 -3.05 -19.97 23.93
C LEU A 638 -4.57 -19.80 23.76
N VAL A 639 -5.04 -18.56 23.68
CA VAL A 639 -6.46 -18.24 23.43
C VAL A 639 -6.90 -18.69 22.03
N GLN A 640 -6.03 -18.67 21.03
CA GLN A 640 -6.33 -19.22 19.70
C GLN A 640 -6.36 -20.75 19.67
N TRP A 641 -5.50 -21.41 20.44
CA TRP A 641 -5.40 -22.87 20.52
C TRP A 641 -6.58 -23.47 21.30
N SER A 642 -6.84 -22.99 22.52
CA SER A 642 -8.03 -23.40 23.31
C SER A 642 -9.34 -23.27 22.50
N ARG A 643 -9.51 -22.15 21.79
CA ARG A 643 -10.66 -21.94 20.90
C ARG A 643 -10.62 -22.77 19.62
N GLN A 644 -9.51 -23.36 19.21
CA GLN A 644 -9.46 -24.30 18.09
C GLN A 644 -9.90 -25.68 18.54
N ASP A 645 -9.39 -26.14 19.68
CA ASP A 645 -9.66 -27.47 20.23
C ASP A 645 -11.13 -27.61 20.64
N GLU A 646 -11.71 -26.61 21.32
CA GLU A 646 -13.15 -26.53 21.61
C GLU A 646 -14.00 -26.62 20.32
N ARG A 647 -13.52 -26.08 19.20
CA ARG A 647 -14.21 -26.17 17.90
C ARG A 647 -13.90 -27.46 17.15
N SER A 648 -12.92 -28.26 17.55
CA SER A 648 -12.69 -29.61 17.02
C SER A 648 -13.55 -30.60 17.78
N ALA A 649 -13.46 -30.64 19.12
CA ALA A 649 -14.34 -31.40 20.00
C ALA A 649 -15.82 -31.26 19.58
N ARG A 650 -16.39 -30.04 19.60
CA ARG A 650 -17.77 -29.75 19.15
C ARG A 650 -18.09 -30.07 17.68
N ARG A 651 -17.16 -30.61 16.87
CA ARG A 651 -17.39 -31.15 15.52
C ARG A 651 -17.23 -32.66 15.47
N ASP A 652 -16.39 -33.21 16.33
CA ASP A 652 -16.15 -34.65 16.46
C ASP A 652 -17.23 -35.28 17.38
N ASP A 653 -17.67 -34.59 18.44
CA ASP A 653 -18.91 -34.88 19.19
C ASP A 653 -20.10 -35.03 18.22
N ARG A 654 -20.26 -34.04 17.31
CA ARG A 654 -21.34 -34.01 16.30
C ARG A 654 -21.14 -34.96 15.12
N ARG A 655 -20.07 -35.75 15.12
CA ARG A 655 -19.89 -36.91 14.23
C ARG A 655 -20.32 -38.17 14.96
N ALA A 656 -19.81 -38.39 16.16
CA ALA A 656 -20.26 -39.45 17.07
C ALA A 656 -21.79 -39.46 17.26
N ASP A 657 -22.41 -38.30 17.50
CA ASP A 657 -23.88 -38.11 17.57
C ASP A 657 -24.63 -38.57 16.30
N ALA A 658 -23.95 -38.60 15.14
CA ALA A 658 -24.54 -38.79 13.81
C ALA A 658 -24.16 -40.13 13.14
N ASP A 659 -23.05 -40.75 13.55
CA ASP A 659 -22.61 -42.08 13.11
C ASP A 659 -22.75 -43.17 14.19
N GLY A 660 -23.08 -42.80 15.43
CA GLY A 660 -23.35 -43.73 16.53
C GLY A 660 -22.08 -44.27 17.17
N ASP A 661 -21.10 -43.38 17.44
CA ASP A 661 -19.78 -43.73 17.96
C ASP A 661 -19.02 -44.74 17.06
N ALA A 662 -19.21 -44.67 15.74
CA ALA A 662 -18.71 -45.68 14.80
C ALA A 662 -17.17 -45.84 14.85
N ASP A 663 -16.43 -44.73 14.98
CA ASP A 663 -14.98 -44.72 15.14
C ASP A 663 -14.53 -45.37 16.46
N LEU A 664 -15.27 -45.19 17.57
CA LEU A 664 -15.00 -45.87 18.83
C LEU A 664 -15.33 -47.36 18.75
N GLY A 665 -16.40 -47.74 18.04
CA GLY A 665 -16.72 -49.14 17.74
C GLY A 665 -15.60 -49.83 16.97
N ALA A 666 -15.10 -49.18 15.90
CA ALA A 666 -13.97 -49.67 15.10
C ALA A 666 -12.66 -49.75 15.92
N TYR A 667 -12.38 -48.75 16.76
CA TYR A 667 -11.21 -48.72 17.63
C TYR A 667 -11.25 -49.85 18.69
N ASN A 668 -12.40 -50.05 19.35
CA ASN A 668 -12.60 -51.15 20.29
C ASN A 668 -12.49 -52.52 19.62
N ALA A 669 -12.99 -52.67 18.38
CA ALA A 669 -12.79 -53.89 17.60
C ALA A 669 -11.30 -54.13 17.28
N MET A 670 -10.54 -53.08 16.96
CA MET A 670 -9.09 -53.16 16.72
C MET A 670 -8.32 -53.53 17.99
N LEU A 671 -8.63 -52.93 19.15
CA LEU A 671 -8.03 -53.32 20.42
C LEU A 671 -8.33 -54.78 20.80
N ARG A 672 -9.55 -55.27 20.53
CA ARG A 672 -9.88 -56.69 20.71
C ARG A 672 -9.00 -57.59 19.85
N ARG A 673 -8.75 -57.25 18.57
CA ARG A 673 -7.81 -58.02 17.72
C ARG A 673 -6.38 -58.03 18.27
N LEU A 674 -5.90 -56.93 18.83
CA LEU A 674 -4.57 -56.89 19.47
C LEU A 674 -4.50 -57.73 20.75
N ALA A 675 -5.62 -57.92 21.44
CA ALA A 675 -5.71 -58.73 22.65
C ALA A 675 -5.95 -60.23 22.40
N THR A 676 -6.70 -60.62 21.34
CA THR A 676 -7.04 -62.04 21.06
C THR A 676 -6.36 -62.63 19.83
N GLY A 677 -5.86 -61.80 18.91
CA GLY A 677 -5.22 -62.24 17.65
C GLY A 677 -6.18 -62.63 16.52
N GLU A 678 -7.50 -62.53 16.71
CA GLU A 678 -8.49 -63.11 15.79
C GLU A 678 -9.00 -62.15 14.69
N PRO A 679 -9.39 -62.67 13.51
CA PRO A 679 -10.11 -61.91 12.47
C PRO A 679 -11.59 -61.64 12.86
N PRO A 680 -12.26 -60.67 12.24
CA PRO A 680 -13.55 -60.17 12.73
C PRO A 680 -14.72 -61.11 12.46
N LEU A 681 -15.56 -61.33 13.48
CA LEU A 681 -16.97 -61.63 13.27
C LEU A 681 -17.69 -60.36 12.81
N VAL A 682 -18.36 -60.43 11.66
CA VAL A 682 -19.26 -59.37 11.18
C VAL A 682 -20.59 -59.52 11.92
N ALA A 683 -21.12 -58.43 12.45
CA ALA A 683 -22.47 -58.44 13.02
C ALA A 683 -23.51 -58.59 11.89
N GLU A 684 -24.37 -59.61 11.97
CA GLU A 684 -25.49 -59.76 11.04
C GLU A 684 -26.53 -58.64 11.29
N SER A 685 -26.59 -57.64 10.41
CA SER A 685 -27.76 -56.77 10.34
C SER A 685 -28.90 -57.49 9.59
N GLU A 686 -30.11 -57.29 10.09
CA GLU A 686 -31.32 -58.11 9.88
C GLU A 686 -31.59 -58.62 8.45
N LYS A 687 -32.12 -59.83 8.37
CA LYS A 687 -32.63 -60.44 7.13
C LYS A 687 -33.82 -59.63 6.58
N SER A 688 -33.65 -59.03 5.40
CA SER A 688 -34.78 -58.68 4.52
C SER A 688 -34.93 -59.76 3.46
N ASP A 689 -36.14 -60.30 3.30
CA ASP A 689 -36.43 -61.32 2.30
C ASP A 689 -36.27 -60.80 0.87
N CYS A 690 -35.70 -61.63 -0.01
CA CYS A 690 -35.89 -61.54 -1.46
C CYS A 690 -35.57 -62.90 -2.12
N SER A 691 -36.56 -63.57 -2.70
CA SER A 691 -36.39 -64.90 -3.33
C SER A 691 -35.63 -64.85 -4.66
N PRO A 692 -34.94 -65.95 -5.06
CA PRO A 692 -34.13 -65.97 -6.29
C PRO A 692 -34.96 -66.14 -7.57
N GLY A 693 -34.58 -65.46 -8.65
CA GLY A 693 -35.29 -65.51 -9.94
C GLY A 693 -34.44 -65.20 -11.17
N HIS A 694 -33.98 -66.26 -11.83
CA HIS A 694 -33.56 -66.38 -13.25
C HIS A 694 -32.51 -65.44 -13.88
N THR A 695 -31.48 -66.09 -14.42
CA THR A 695 -30.51 -65.57 -15.39
C THR A 695 -31.10 -65.43 -16.81
N ASN A 696 -30.63 -64.45 -17.61
CA ASN A 696 -30.09 -64.76 -18.95
C ASN A 696 -29.14 -63.66 -19.50
N ARG A 697 -28.43 -63.99 -20.59
CA ARG A 697 -27.47 -63.18 -21.34
C ARG A 697 -28.16 -62.16 -22.27
N GLY A 698 -27.51 -61.03 -22.58
CA GLY A 698 -27.93 -60.09 -23.63
C GLY A 698 -26.76 -59.21 -24.13
N ALA A 699 -26.49 -59.24 -25.43
CA ALA A 699 -25.30 -58.72 -26.10
C ALA A 699 -25.04 -57.19 -26.03
N VAL A 700 -23.79 -56.80 -26.30
CA VAL A 700 -23.35 -55.42 -26.56
C VAL A 700 -23.26 -55.18 -28.08
N THR A 701 -23.87 -54.10 -28.60
CA THR A 701 -23.36 -53.27 -29.73
C THR A 701 -24.17 -51.95 -29.83
N PRO A 702 -23.69 -50.89 -30.53
CA PRO A 702 -24.13 -49.50 -30.28
C PRO A 702 -24.80 -48.77 -31.47
N GLY A 703 -25.37 -47.60 -31.16
CA GLY A 703 -25.52 -46.48 -32.12
C GLY A 703 -26.96 -45.98 -32.36
N GLY A 704 -27.15 -44.66 -32.39
CA GLY A 704 -28.43 -44.03 -32.74
C GLY A 704 -28.56 -42.58 -32.23
N LEU A 705 -28.39 -41.60 -33.13
CA LEU A 705 -28.73 -40.19 -32.89
C LEU A 705 -30.10 -39.89 -33.51
N ALA A 706 -31.00 -39.25 -32.77
CA ALA A 706 -32.16 -38.54 -33.32
C ALA A 706 -32.70 -37.49 -32.33
N GLU A 707 -33.28 -36.42 -32.86
CA GLU A 707 -33.94 -35.35 -32.11
C GLU A 707 -35.42 -35.63 -31.88
N ALA A 708 -36.00 -35.07 -30.82
CA ALA A 708 -37.33 -34.46 -30.87
C ALA A 708 -37.55 -33.48 -29.69
N ARG A 709 -38.36 -32.44 -29.92
CA ARG A 709 -38.86 -31.53 -28.88
C ARG A 709 -40.26 -31.96 -28.39
N ARG A 710 -40.71 -31.24 -27.35
CA ARG A 710 -42.08 -30.96 -26.88
C ARG A 710 -42.48 -31.68 -25.60
N ASP A 711 -43.29 -31.12 -24.72
CA ASP A 711 -43.65 -29.72 -24.39
C ASP A 711 -44.26 -29.79 -22.96
N VAL A 712 -44.08 -28.78 -22.10
CA VAL A 712 -44.69 -28.77 -20.75
C VAL A 712 -45.30 -27.41 -20.43
N PRO A 713 -46.63 -27.38 -20.19
CA PRO A 713 -47.25 -26.29 -19.44
C PRO A 713 -48.31 -26.79 -18.43
N ILE A 714 -48.10 -26.53 -17.13
CA ILE A 714 -49.19 -26.36 -16.15
C ILE A 714 -48.82 -25.18 -15.25
N ASP A 715 -49.71 -24.19 -15.17
CA ASP A 715 -49.62 -22.99 -14.30
C ASP A 715 -50.59 -23.09 -13.12
N GLY A 716 -50.30 -22.34 -12.04
CA GLY A 716 -51.21 -22.11 -10.90
C GLY A 716 -51.20 -23.22 -9.83
N VAL A 717 -51.46 -22.95 -8.55
CA VAL A 717 -52.13 -21.79 -7.90
C VAL A 717 -51.34 -21.32 -6.66
N ASP A 718 -51.62 -20.10 -6.16
CA ASP A 718 -50.90 -19.38 -5.09
C ASP A 718 -51.79 -19.09 -3.86
N ALA A 719 -51.16 -18.73 -2.72
CA ALA A 719 -51.73 -18.28 -1.44
C ALA A 719 -52.56 -19.31 -0.60
N GLY A 720 -52.66 -19.18 0.73
CA GLY A 720 -51.99 -18.24 1.65
C GLY A 720 -52.55 -18.26 3.10
N GLN A 721 -51.83 -17.60 4.01
CA GLN A 721 -52.17 -17.29 5.42
C GLN A 721 -52.41 -18.43 6.45
N ALA A 722 -51.94 -18.16 7.68
CA ALA A 722 -52.38 -18.80 8.94
C ALA A 722 -53.07 -17.73 9.82
N PRO A 723 -53.74 -18.14 10.93
CA PRO A 723 -53.27 -17.65 12.24
C PRO A 723 -53.30 -18.73 13.35
N ALA A 724 -52.99 -18.35 14.60
CA ALA A 724 -52.78 -19.25 15.74
C ALA A 724 -53.52 -18.81 17.02
N ALA A 725 -53.73 -19.74 17.98
CA ALA A 725 -53.69 -19.54 19.45
C ALA A 725 -54.19 -20.78 20.23
N GLY A 726 -53.66 -21.06 21.44
CA GLY A 726 -54.23 -22.04 22.38
C GLY A 726 -53.24 -22.62 23.41
N SER A 727 -53.55 -22.51 24.71
CA SER A 727 -52.80 -23.06 25.89
C SER A 727 -53.81 -23.25 27.05
N PRO A 728 -53.47 -23.62 28.33
CA PRO A 728 -52.25 -24.20 28.94
C PRO A 728 -52.49 -25.35 30.00
N GLN A 729 -51.41 -26.01 30.51
CA GLN A 729 -51.23 -26.69 31.84
C GLN A 729 -49.77 -27.25 31.96
N ALA A 730 -49.04 -27.48 33.08
CA ALA A 730 -49.23 -27.47 34.57
C ALA A 730 -49.60 -28.87 35.20
N VAL A 731 -49.08 -29.38 36.37
CA VAL A 731 -48.23 -28.87 37.50
C VAL A 731 -47.37 -30.02 38.16
N SER A 732 -46.19 -29.71 38.75
CA SER A 732 -45.41 -30.47 39.81
C SER A 732 -44.83 -31.89 39.54
N GLY A 733 -43.79 -32.39 40.26
CA GLY A 733 -42.86 -31.75 41.23
C GLY A 733 -42.03 -32.73 42.12
N GLY A 734 -40.96 -32.23 42.78
CA GLY A 734 -40.26 -32.81 43.96
C GLY A 734 -39.32 -34.02 43.78
N GLU A 735 -38.37 -34.36 44.68
CA GLU A 735 -37.62 -33.58 45.69
C GLU A 735 -36.39 -34.40 46.23
N ASN A 736 -35.42 -33.76 46.91
CA ASN A 736 -34.25 -34.33 47.62
C ASN A 736 -33.13 -34.98 46.76
N GLY A 737 -31.84 -35.00 47.15
CA GLY A 737 -31.15 -34.47 48.34
C GLY A 737 -29.61 -34.36 48.19
N ARG A 738 -28.92 -33.80 49.19
CA ARG A 738 -27.46 -33.46 49.29
C ARG A 738 -26.98 -33.74 50.75
N PRO A 739 -25.70 -33.59 51.17
CA PRO A 739 -24.40 -33.34 50.48
C PRO A 739 -23.22 -34.25 51.02
N LEU A 740 -21.96 -33.79 50.89
CA LEU A 740 -20.71 -34.18 51.63
C LEU A 740 -20.00 -35.51 51.22
N VAL A 741 -18.67 -35.71 51.40
CA VAL A 741 -17.44 -34.86 51.26
C VAL A 741 -16.20 -35.80 51.13
N ALA A 742 -14.98 -35.28 50.90
CA ALA A 742 -13.70 -36.02 50.74
C ALA A 742 -13.19 -36.73 52.04
N SER A 743 -12.09 -37.51 52.11
CA SER A 743 -10.86 -37.60 51.28
C SER A 743 -9.99 -38.88 51.48
N SER A 744 -9.01 -39.09 50.58
CA SER A 744 -7.60 -39.57 50.79
C SER A 744 -7.24 -40.93 51.45
N GLU A 745 -6.45 -41.76 50.73
CA GLU A 745 -5.10 -42.35 51.05
C GLU A 745 -4.62 -43.15 49.79
N HIS A 746 -3.37 -43.08 49.28
CA HIS A 746 -2.08 -43.74 49.66
C HIS A 746 -2.10 -45.30 49.58
N HIS A 747 -1.08 -46.02 49.07
CA HIS A 747 0.34 -45.69 48.77
C HIS A 747 0.95 -46.59 47.64
N ASP A 748 2.02 -46.09 47.00
CA ASP A 748 3.26 -46.73 46.48
C ASP A 748 3.36 -47.96 45.53
N ASN A 749 4.23 -47.77 44.52
CA ASN A 749 5.28 -48.65 43.94
C ASN A 749 5.04 -50.14 43.64
N ALA A 750 5.27 -50.55 42.38
CA ALA A 750 6.52 -51.23 41.97
C ALA A 750 6.63 -51.49 40.44
N GLN A 751 7.88 -51.53 39.95
CA GLN A 751 8.39 -51.93 38.60
C GLN A 751 8.08 -50.98 37.42
#